data_AF-A0A6L3ANV7-F1
#
_entry.id   AF-A0A6L3ANV7-F1
#
_cell.length_a   1.000
_cell.length_b   1.000
_cell.length_c   1.000
_cell.angle_alpha   90.00
_cell.angle_beta   90.00
_cell.angle_gamma   90.00
#
_symmetry.space_group_name_H-M   'P 1'
#
loop_
_entity.id
_entity.type
_entity.pdbx_description
1 polymer ?
#
loop_
_entity_poly.entity_id
_entity_poly.type
_entity_poly.pdbx_seq_one_letter_code
_entity_poly.pdbx_strand_id
1 'polypeptide(L)'
;MTPLAIEKPPVTFTPHLHADDAYANYWMRQVTIRLRREICWRWYERGVLPDASPATLPPFSDKVSAILDMSRFWEEKNTFFQTDPTARYLTEQLTINPPSENQDSIQGSFRWVVDRLKLDGISSFALALGLSTIFDNAVGSIISACLNSPACVHPNLALVQKLWDHPECVFVLADPAHTLFRYGLLQYGNQTPQSHGGMDWDTPITVPSVVAHQLLFPGSALPQALMPVTVDENNKPVLTDTAYLVAHRLCSETNDKLRIVPICGPKGSAPVEIVHAITEITKRDVGEFKGDPGLLKNIHYMNSLAALCWLKNMDLFLNQHVLSALSDNKQGFDTHVLSCLSMPITVFLGITGRDQLTHIPGDLLLPIVEIPQFPYYERIDYWKKMLGAKAEGLDGIIMECSRRFRYEKGTINAISDGLKGFFGPISEKDFIGACRAELEWDVGELAQKVIPRFEDEELILPHNQRLQFQEIIRAMKSLTQVHYDWGMSKVWNESGISLLFAGPPGTGKTMAAEILANKLDLPMYRIDLSQVVNKYIGETEKNLKRLFDAADVSDTILFFDEADALFGRRTEVKDAHDRYANLEISYLLERMERFKGLAILATNRKKDIDEAFLRRLRYILDFPLPDVEHREKIWLQVIPKTIDSSKIDFRFLAKQFQLAGGHIRSIVFNACLQSTNGLDVYKDGFKGHLTMEKIIIAVKREYEKLNRAISLEQFGQYAKIIERMEHE
;
A
#
# COMPACT_ATOMS: atom_id res chain seq x y z
N MET A 1 -28.66 30.48 -59.00
CA MET A 1 -27.48 29.62 -59.15
C MET A 1 -26.34 30.25 -58.40
N THR A 2 -26.17 29.85 -57.15
CA THR A 2 -25.04 30.20 -56.27
C THR A 2 -23.81 29.41 -56.71
N PRO A 3 -22.60 30.00 -56.71
CA PRO A 3 -21.40 29.31 -57.13
C PRO A 3 -21.07 28.16 -56.15
N LEU A 4 -20.61 27.04 -56.73
CA LEU A 4 -20.20 25.84 -56.02
C LEU A 4 -19.29 26.18 -54.83
N ALA A 5 -19.63 25.63 -53.67
CA ALA A 5 -18.73 25.55 -52.54
C ALA A 5 -17.41 24.93 -53.01
N ILE A 6 -16.31 25.66 -52.85
CA ILE A 6 -14.97 25.14 -53.05
C ILE A 6 -14.80 24.04 -51.99
N GLU A 7 -14.96 22.78 -52.40
CA GLU A 7 -14.66 21.61 -51.56
C GLU A 7 -13.21 21.75 -51.09
N LYS A 8 -13.01 21.85 -49.78
CA LYS A 8 -11.66 21.79 -49.20
C LYS A 8 -11.00 20.49 -49.69
N PRO A 9 -9.73 20.54 -50.13
CA PRO A 9 -9.05 19.34 -50.63
C PRO A 9 -9.02 18.25 -49.54
N PRO A 10 -9.20 16.97 -49.90
CA PRO A 10 -9.24 15.87 -48.94
C PRO A 10 -7.93 15.79 -48.16
N VAL A 11 -8.05 15.73 -46.84
CA VAL A 11 -6.92 15.63 -45.90
C VAL A 11 -6.51 14.17 -45.64
N THR A 12 -7.46 13.25 -45.75
CA THR A 12 -7.30 11.80 -45.49
C THR A 12 -7.91 10.96 -46.61
N PHE A 13 -7.88 9.62 -46.49
CA PHE A 13 -8.52 8.73 -47.45
C PHE A 13 -10.04 8.73 -47.30
N THR A 14 -10.53 8.79 -46.07
CA THR A 14 -11.94 9.00 -45.77
C THR A 14 -12.32 10.48 -45.97
N PRO A 15 -13.34 10.80 -46.80
CA PRO A 15 -13.80 12.17 -47.01
C PRO A 15 -14.34 12.83 -45.73
N HIS A 16 -14.24 14.16 -45.62
CA HIS A 16 -14.76 15.00 -44.52
C HIS A 16 -14.10 14.84 -43.14
N LEU A 17 -13.10 13.98 -43.00
CA LEU A 17 -12.37 13.81 -41.76
C LEU A 17 -11.30 14.92 -41.61
N HIS A 18 -11.42 15.75 -40.58
CA HIS A 18 -10.52 16.88 -40.30
C HIS A 18 -10.24 16.98 -38.80
N ALA A 19 -8.98 17.24 -38.45
CA ALA A 19 -8.58 17.58 -37.08
C ALA A 19 -8.89 19.06 -36.79
N ASP A 20 -8.93 19.44 -35.51
CA ASP A 20 -9.14 20.84 -35.12
C ASP A 20 -7.94 21.73 -35.48
N ASP A 21 -6.73 21.15 -35.43
CA ASP A 21 -5.48 21.83 -35.77
C ASP A 21 -5.24 21.83 -37.30
N ALA A 22 -5.18 23.02 -37.90
CA ALA A 22 -4.88 23.18 -39.33
C ALA A 22 -3.51 22.64 -39.73
N TYR A 23 -2.53 22.66 -38.83
CA TYR A 23 -1.18 22.14 -39.06
C TYR A 23 -1.15 20.60 -39.00
N ALA A 24 -1.95 19.99 -38.11
CA ALA A 24 -2.15 18.54 -38.12
C ALA A 24 -2.78 18.08 -39.45
N ASN A 25 -3.80 18.81 -39.93
CA ASN A 25 -4.42 18.54 -41.23
C ASN A 25 -3.43 18.63 -42.40
N TYR A 26 -2.49 19.59 -42.36
CA TYR A 26 -1.42 19.69 -43.35
C TYR A 26 -0.56 18.41 -43.38
N TRP A 27 -0.10 17.93 -42.23
CA TRP A 27 0.74 16.73 -42.16
C TRP A 27 -0.02 15.44 -42.46
N MET A 28 -1.29 15.33 -42.07
CA MET A 28 -2.16 14.20 -42.47
C MET A 28 -2.34 14.12 -43.98
N ARG A 29 -2.46 15.27 -44.65
CA ARG A 29 -2.50 15.35 -46.11
C ARG A 29 -1.19 14.89 -46.73
N GLN A 30 -0.04 15.30 -46.17
CA GLN A 30 1.28 14.87 -46.64
C GLN A 30 1.44 13.34 -46.53
N VAL A 31 0.99 12.74 -45.42
CA VAL A 31 0.94 11.27 -45.25
C VAL A 31 0.08 10.60 -46.31
N THR A 32 -1.14 11.10 -46.51
CA THR A 32 -2.09 10.55 -47.48
C THR A 32 -1.55 10.59 -48.91
N ILE A 33 -0.97 11.71 -49.33
CA ILE A 33 -0.40 11.86 -50.68
C ILE A 33 0.81 10.94 -50.88
N ARG A 34 1.71 10.85 -49.88
CA ARG A 34 2.89 9.97 -49.96
C ARG A 34 2.52 8.50 -50.01
N LEU A 35 1.50 8.07 -49.25
CA LEU A 35 0.97 6.69 -49.32
C LEU A 35 0.34 6.39 -50.69
N ARG A 36 -0.45 7.32 -51.25
CA ARG A 36 -1.01 7.18 -52.61
C ARG A 36 0.09 7.04 -53.66
N ARG A 37 1.12 7.88 -53.57
CA ARG A 37 2.28 7.86 -54.46
C ARG A 37 3.02 6.53 -54.39
N GLU A 38 3.17 5.96 -53.19
CA GLU A 38 3.79 4.64 -53.00
C GLU A 38 2.95 3.49 -53.56
N ILE A 39 1.62 3.56 -53.44
CA ILE A 39 0.73 2.57 -54.07
C ILE A 39 0.88 2.58 -55.60
N CYS A 40 0.97 3.76 -56.23
CA CYS A 40 1.22 3.87 -57.67
C CYS A 40 2.54 3.17 -58.07
N TRP A 41 3.60 3.37 -57.29
CA TRP A 41 4.88 2.68 -57.50
C TRP A 41 4.73 1.15 -57.39
N ARG A 42 3.98 0.66 -56.39
CA ARG A 42 3.74 -0.79 -56.23
C ARG A 42 2.95 -1.42 -57.38
N TRP A 43 2.02 -0.69 -57.98
CA TRP A 43 1.33 -1.13 -59.19
C TRP A 43 2.28 -1.22 -60.40
N TYR A 44 3.14 -0.21 -60.56
CA TYR A 44 4.16 -0.18 -61.61
C TYR A 44 5.18 -1.33 -61.47
N GLU A 45 5.74 -1.53 -60.26
CA GLU A 45 6.70 -2.60 -59.96
C GLU A 45 6.13 -3.99 -60.28
N ARG A 46 4.82 -4.19 -60.12
CA ARG A 46 4.13 -5.47 -60.36
C ARG A 46 3.67 -5.66 -61.81
N GLY A 47 3.91 -4.69 -62.69
CA GLY A 47 3.60 -4.80 -64.12
C GLY A 47 2.11 -4.84 -64.46
N VAL A 48 1.23 -4.34 -63.58
CA VAL A 48 -0.23 -4.34 -63.80
C VAL A 48 -0.77 -2.93 -63.79
N LEU A 49 -1.32 -2.46 -64.92
CA LEU A 49 -2.39 -1.44 -65.04
C LEU A 49 -3.01 -1.60 -66.46
N PRO A 50 -4.35 -1.47 -66.71
CA PRO A 50 -5.36 -0.76 -65.92
C PRO A 50 -6.75 -1.46 -65.77
N ASP A 51 -6.88 -2.79 -65.77
CA ASP A 51 -8.20 -3.45 -65.56
C ASP A 51 -8.53 -3.74 -64.08
N ALA A 52 -7.69 -3.28 -63.15
CA ALA A 52 -8.02 -3.32 -61.73
C ALA A 52 -9.05 -2.23 -61.40
N SER A 53 -10.14 -2.61 -60.73
CA SER A 53 -11.14 -1.65 -60.26
C SER A 53 -10.47 -0.51 -59.47
N PRO A 54 -10.92 0.75 -59.58
CA PRO A 54 -10.30 1.89 -58.87
C PRO A 54 -10.33 1.77 -57.34
N ALA A 55 -10.96 0.71 -56.79
CA ALA A 55 -11.07 0.42 -55.36
C ALA A 55 -10.18 -0.75 -54.87
N THR A 56 -9.40 -1.42 -55.73
CA THR A 56 -8.59 -2.59 -55.34
C THR A 56 -7.13 -2.22 -55.02
N LEU A 57 -6.59 -2.78 -53.95
CA LEU A 57 -5.17 -2.66 -53.54
C LEU A 57 -4.29 -3.67 -54.29
N PRO A 58 -2.98 -3.40 -54.47
CA PRO A 58 -2.10 -4.28 -55.24
C PRO A 58 -1.79 -5.59 -54.45
N PRO A 59 -1.72 -6.77 -55.11
CA PRO A 59 -1.64 -8.09 -54.46
C PRO A 59 -0.25 -8.45 -53.89
N PHE A 60 -0.16 -9.20 -52.78
CA PHE A 60 1.12 -9.52 -52.11
C PHE A 60 2.07 -10.42 -52.93
N SER A 61 3.39 -10.20 -52.85
CA SER A 61 4.44 -10.91 -53.60
C SER A 61 5.63 -11.38 -52.72
N ASP A 62 6.48 -12.28 -53.22
CA ASP A 62 7.65 -12.83 -52.51
C ASP A 62 8.70 -11.76 -52.12
N LYS A 63 9.15 -11.77 -50.86
CA LYS A 63 10.03 -10.73 -50.27
C LYS A 63 11.50 -10.81 -50.73
N VAL A 64 11.97 -11.96 -51.21
CA VAL A 64 13.40 -12.25 -51.44
C VAL A 64 13.96 -11.51 -52.67
N SER A 65 13.15 -11.25 -53.69
CA SER A 65 13.56 -10.53 -54.91
C SER A 65 13.71 -9.03 -54.72
N ALA A 66 13.08 -8.43 -53.70
CA ALA A 66 13.11 -6.99 -53.44
C ALA A 66 14.40 -6.50 -52.76
N ILE A 67 15.21 -7.40 -52.19
CA ILE A 67 16.37 -7.05 -51.34
C ILE A 67 17.66 -6.88 -52.18
N LEU A 68 17.70 -7.42 -53.40
CA LEU A 68 18.94 -7.61 -54.14
C LEU A 68 19.50 -6.37 -54.86
N ASP A 69 18.80 -5.20 -54.90
CA ASP A 69 19.34 -4.01 -55.59
C ASP A 69 18.72 -2.65 -55.18
N MET A 70 18.72 -2.33 -53.88
CA MET A 70 18.01 -1.16 -53.30
C MET A 70 18.38 0.21 -53.93
N SER A 71 19.60 0.41 -54.42
CA SER A 71 20.03 1.68 -55.04
C SER A 71 19.42 1.88 -56.43
N ARG A 72 19.41 0.83 -57.25
CA ARG A 72 18.81 0.84 -58.58
C ARG A 72 17.30 1.00 -58.51
N PHE A 73 16.64 0.35 -57.55
CA PHE A 73 15.22 0.54 -57.29
C PHE A 73 14.88 1.99 -56.92
N TRP A 74 15.76 2.71 -56.21
CA TRP A 74 15.50 4.08 -55.81
C TRP A 74 15.61 5.07 -56.97
N GLU A 75 16.59 4.91 -57.87
CA GLU A 75 16.71 5.73 -59.09
C GLU A 75 15.54 5.50 -60.06
N GLU A 76 15.13 4.25 -60.26
CA GLU A 76 13.97 3.89 -61.09
C GLU A 76 12.66 4.46 -60.48
N LYS A 77 12.51 4.39 -59.15
CA LYS A 77 11.37 4.95 -58.42
C LYS A 77 11.26 6.47 -58.54
N ASN A 78 12.38 7.18 -58.40
CA ASN A 78 12.39 8.63 -58.57
C ASN A 78 12.08 9.04 -60.01
N THR A 79 12.57 8.29 -61.00
CA THR A 79 12.24 8.50 -62.41
C THR A 79 10.75 8.27 -62.68
N PHE A 80 10.15 7.24 -62.08
CA PHE A 80 8.71 6.97 -62.18
C PHE A 80 7.87 8.12 -61.59
N PHE A 81 8.24 8.64 -60.41
CA PHE A 81 7.52 9.76 -59.79
C PHE A 81 7.54 11.05 -60.61
N GLN A 82 8.51 11.22 -61.52
CA GLN A 82 8.58 12.37 -62.42
C GLN A 82 7.91 12.13 -63.78
N THR A 83 7.83 10.87 -64.23
CA THR A 83 7.37 10.50 -65.58
C THR A 83 5.90 10.07 -65.64
N ASP A 84 5.37 9.37 -64.63
CA ASP A 84 3.97 8.95 -64.58
C ASP A 84 3.02 10.13 -64.30
N PRO A 85 1.97 10.36 -65.10
CA PRO A 85 1.02 11.46 -64.90
C PRO A 85 0.39 11.50 -63.50
N THR A 86 0.06 10.34 -62.93
CA THR A 86 -0.61 10.26 -61.61
C THR A 86 0.39 10.53 -60.49
N ALA A 87 1.55 9.87 -60.50
CA ALA A 87 2.59 10.07 -59.50
C ALA A 87 3.19 11.49 -59.54
N ARG A 88 3.31 12.08 -60.74
CA ARG A 88 3.74 13.48 -60.92
C ARG A 88 2.74 14.45 -60.30
N TYR A 89 1.44 14.29 -60.59
CA TYR A 89 0.40 15.13 -59.98
C TYR A 89 0.44 15.05 -58.44
N LEU A 90 0.59 13.85 -57.88
CA LEU A 90 0.73 13.68 -56.42
C LEU A 90 1.99 14.37 -55.88
N THR A 91 3.10 14.32 -56.62
CA THR A 91 4.35 14.98 -56.24
C THR A 91 4.22 16.51 -56.27
N GLU A 92 3.53 17.08 -57.27
CA GLU A 92 3.23 18.50 -57.34
C GLU A 92 2.37 18.95 -56.13
N GLN A 93 1.44 18.12 -55.66
CA GLN A 93 0.61 18.40 -54.49
C GLN A 93 1.38 18.42 -53.15
N LEU A 94 2.57 17.80 -53.08
CA LEU A 94 3.42 17.84 -51.88
C LEU A 94 4.11 19.20 -51.69
N THR A 95 4.22 20.02 -52.74
CA THR A 95 4.92 21.33 -52.74
C THR A 95 4.16 22.46 -52.05
N ILE A 96 2.94 22.19 -51.59
CA ILE A 96 2.11 23.18 -50.89
C ILE A 96 2.75 23.51 -49.55
N ASN A 97 2.93 24.80 -49.26
CA ASN A 97 3.53 25.25 -48.02
C ASN A 97 2.62 24.99 -46.80
N PRO A 98 3.20 24.79 -45.61
CA PRO A 98 2.44 24.70 -44.37
C PRO A 98 1.64 26.00 -44.10
N PRO A 99 0.49 25.92 -43.40
CA PRO A 99 -0.28 27.10 -43.03
C PRO A 99 0.54 28.08 -42.16
N SER A 100 0.39 29.38 -42.45
CA SER A 100 1.21 30.50 -41.92
C SER A 100 1.30 30.58 -40.37
N GLU A 101 2.36 31.25 -39.89
CA GLU A 101 2.85 31.31 -38.50
C GLU A 101 1.96 32.00 -37.44
N ASN A 102 0.83 32.62 -37.81
CA ASN A 102 0.09 33.56 -36.95
C ASN A 102 -1.18 33.00 -36.27
N GLN A 103 -1.23 31.71 -35.93
CA GLN A 103 -2.30 31.18 -35.06
C GLN A 103 -1.69 30.79 -33.71
N ASP A 104 -2.17 31.40 -32.62
CA ASP A 104 -1.79 31.04 -31.25
C ASP A 104 -1.99 29.53 -31.07
N SER A 105 -0.90 28.79 -30.94
CA SER A 105 -0.96 27.34 -30.80
C SER A 105 -1.49 26.99 -29.43
N ILE A 106 -2.65 26.31 -29.40
CA ILE A 106 -3.25 25.81 -28.17
C ILE A 106 -2.29 24.76 -27.58
N GLN A 107 -1.97 24.87 -26.29
CA GLN A 107 -1.10 23.91 -25.63
C GLN A 107 -1.63 22.48 -25.79
N GLY A 108 -0.74 21.58 -26.20
CA GLY A 108 -1.06 20.19 -26.49
C GLY A 108 -1.58 19.91 -27.90
N SER A 109 -1.72 20.93 -28.77
CA SER A 109 -1.97 20.71 -30.19
C SER A 109 -0.75 20.17 -30.92
N PHE A 110 -0.96 19.53 -32.07
CA PHE A 110 0.12 19.02 -32.91
C PHE A 110 1.15 20.11 -33.26
N ARG A 111 0.68 21.32 -33.64
CA ARG A 111 1.54 22.47 -33.91
C ARG A 111 2.38 22.86 -32.69
N TRP A 112 1.73 22.98 -31.53
CA TRP A 112 2.42 23.36 -30.29
C TRP A 112 3.55 22.39 -29.95
N VAL A 113 3.33 21.08 -30.13
CA VAL A 113 4.36 20.06 -29.89
C VAL A 113 5.55 20.21 -30.85
N VAL A 114 5.29 20.45 -32.13
CA VAL A 114 6.34 20.67 -33.14
C VAL A 114 7.18 21.89 -32.79
N ASP A 115 6.54 23.00 -32.42
CA ASP A 115 7.21 24.25 -32.05
C ASP A 115 8.00 24.09 -30.73
N ARG A 116 7.40 23.44 -29.72
CA ARG A 116 8.00 23.26 -28.39
C ARG A 116 9.21 22.33 -28.40
N LEU A 117 9.13 21.23 -29.14
CA LEU A 117 10.20 20.24 -29.25
C LEU A 117 11.18 20.55 -30.41
N LYS A 118 10.90 21.60 -31.21
CA LYS A 118 11.65 21.96 -32.42
C LYS A 118 11.82 20.77 -33.36
N LEU A 119 10.73 20.06 -33.63
CA LEU A 119 10.74 18.86 -34.48
C LEU A 119 11.09 19.25 -35.92
N ASP A 120 11.97 18.47 -36.55
CA ASP A 120 12.24 18.58 -37.96
C ASP A 120 11.10 17.99 -38.81
N GLY A 121 11.19 18.17 -40.13
CA GLY A 121 10.14 17.74 -41.05
C GLY A 121 9.90 16.23 -41.01
N ILE A 122 10.96 15.43 -40.83
CA ILE A 122 10.82 13.97 -40.79
C ILE A 122 10.22 13.47 -39.47
N SER A 123 10.57 14.09 -38.34
CA SER A 123 9.93 13.79 -37.05
C SER A 123 8.46 14.15 -37.04
N SER A 124 8.12 15.31 -37.61
CA SER A 124 6.72 15.74 -37.76
C SER A 124 5.94 14.77 -38.66
N PHE A 125 6.56 14.30 -39.74
CA PHE A 125 5.99 13.29 -40.62
C PHE A 125 5.78 11.94 -39.94
N ALA A 126 6.78 11.44 -39.20
CA ALA A 126 6.69 10.17 -38.49
C ALA A 126 5.59 10.18 -37.42
N LEU A 127 5.45 11.28 -36.69
CA LEU A 127 4.35 11.47 -35.73
C LEU A 127 2.99 11.47 -36.44
N ALA A 128 2.85 12.20 -37.56
CA ALA A 128 1.61 12.23 -38.33
C ALA A 128 1.25 10.86 -38.94
N LEU A 129 2.25 10.11 -39.41
CA LEU A 129 2.06 8.75 -39.93
C LEU A 129 1.56 7.82 -38.82
N GLY A 130 2.12 7.90 -37.62
CA GLY A 130 1.61 7.17 -36.45
C GLY A 130 0.16 7.52 -36.12
N LEU A 131 -0.17 8.82 -36.09
CA LEU A 131 -1.53 9.31 -35.84
C LEU A 131 -2.54 8.85 -36.89
N SER A 132 -2.12 8.75 -38.17
CA SER A 132 -3.03 8.47 -39.28
C SER A 132 -3.77 7.14 -39.14
N THR A 133 -3.17 6.15 -38.47
CA THR A 133 -3.81 4.84 -38.20
C THR A 133 -4.98 4.90 -37.22
N ILE A 134 -4.95 5.87 -36.30
CA ILE A 134 -6.02 6.09 -35.30
C ILE A 134 -7.09 7.02 -35.87
N PHE A 135 -6.67 7.96 -36.71
CA PHE A 135 -7.54 8.96 -37.28
C PHE A 135 -8.40 8.41 -38.43
N ASP A 136 -7.82 7.59 -39.32
CA ASP A 136 -8.52 7.04 -40.48
C ASP A 136 -8.33 5.52 -40.58
N ASN A 137 -9.43 4.78 -40.39
CA ASN A 137 -9.46 3.31 -40.43
C ASN A 137 -9.00 2.73 -41.78
N ALA A 138 -9.08 3.49 -42.88
CA ALA A 138 -8.65 3.05 -44.20
C ALA A 138 -7.12 2.94 -44.33
N VAL A 139 -6.35 3.60 -43.47
CA VAL A 139 -4.88 3.68 -43.61
C VAL A 139 -4.20 2.33 -43.35
N GLY A 140 -4.74 1.49 -42.46
CA GLY A 140 -4.11 0.23 -42.09
C GLY A 140 -3.93 -0.74 -43.26
N SER A 141 -4.96 -0.91 -44.09
CA SER A 141 -4.88 -1.79 -45.28
C SER A 141 -3.93 -1.24 -46.35
N ILE A 142 -3.84 0.09 -46.45
CA ILE A 142 -2.91 0.79 -47.34
C ILE A 142 -1.47 0.58 -46.89
N ILE A 143 -1.20 0.67 -45.58
CA ILE A 143 0.12 0.37 -45.01
C ILE A 143 0.55 -1.06 -45.32
N SER A 144 -0.35 -2.04 -45.14
CA SER A 144 -0.06 -3.44 -45.48
C SER A 144 0.31 -3.62 -46.94
N ALA A 145 -0.37 -2.90 -47.85
CA ALA A 145 -0.06 -2.92 -49.28
C ALA A 145 1.31 -2.29 -49.59
N CYS A 146 1.63 -1.12 -48.99
CA CYS A 146 2.92 -0.45 -49.16
C CYS A 146 4.10 -1.28 -48.63
N LEU A 147 3.92 -1.95 -47.50
CA LEU A 147 4.93 -2.83 -46.89
C LEU A 147 4.99 -4.22 -47.53
N ASN A 148 4.07 -4.55 -48.44
CA ASN A 148 3.94 -5.88 -49.04
C ASN A 148 3.86 -6.99 -47.98
N SER A 149 3.06 -6.78 -46.93
CA SER A 149 2.86 -7.80 -45.90
C SER A 149 1.46 -7.68 -45.29
N PRO A 150 0.64 -8.75 -45.32
CA PRO A 150 -0.71 -8.72 -44.77
C PRO A 150 -0.74 -8.61 -43.24
N ALA A 151 0.38 -8.90 -42.56
CA ALA A 151 0.48 -8.83 -41.11
C ALA A 151 0.81 -7.41 -40.59
N CYS A 152 1.25 -6.50 -41.47
CA CYS A 152 1.74 -5.17 -41.08
C CYS A 152 0.66 -4.11 -41.31
N VAL A 153 -0.15 -3.83 -40.30
CA VAL A 153 -1.25 -2.85 -40.37
C VAL A 153 -0.87 -1.49 -39.73
N HIS A 154 0.21 -1.47 -38.95
CA HIS A 154 0.76 -0.28 -38.31
C HIS A 154 2.04 0.18 -39.03
N PRO A 155 2.34 1.48 -39.04
CA PRO A 155 3.56 2.01 -39.63
C PRO A 155 4.79 1.52 -38.85
N ASN A 156 5.93 1.47 -39.50
CA ASN A 156 7.23 1.16 -38.92
C ASN A 156 8.30 2.09 -39.52
N LEU A 157 9.53 2.09 -39.00
CA LEU A 157 10.59 2.96 -39.49
C LEU A 157 10.98 2.65 -40.95
N ALA A 158 10.88 1.39 -41.36
CA ALA A 158 11.07 1.00 -42.77
C ALA A 158 10.05 1.67 -43.72
N LEU A 159 8.81 1.84 -43.29
CA LEU A 159 7.80 2.59 -44.07
C LEU A 159 8.13 4.08 -44.12
N VAL A 160 8.55 4.68 -42.99
CA VAL A 160 8.97 6.09 -42.96
C VAL A 160 10.11 6.32 -43.96
N GLN A 161 11.09 5.41 -44.01
CA GLN A 161 12.20 5.46 -44.96
C GLN A 161 11.77 5.34 -46.42
N LYS A 162 10.76 4.50 -46.73
CA LYS A 162 10.25 4.34 -48.10
C LYS A 162 9.46 5.54 -48.61
N LEU A 163 8.76 6.23 -47.72
CA LEU A 163 7.85 7.33 -48.06
C LEU A 163 8.51 8.71 -48.08
N TRP A 164 9.60 8.88 -47.34
CA TRP A 164 10.35 10.13 -47.27
C TRP A 164 11.24 10.32 -48.50
N ASP A 165 11.42 11.57 -48.93
CA ASP A 165 12.21 11.86 -50.16
C ASP A 165 13.71 11.66 -49.93
N HIS A 166 14.18 11.78 -48.68
CA HIS A 166 15.57 11.63 -48.25
C HIS A 166 15.72 10.49 -47.23
N PRO A 167 15.78 9.21 -47.67
CA PRO A 167 15.72 8.05 -46.78
C PRO A 167 16.81 8.04 -45.69
N GLU A 168 17.93 8.71 -45.91
CA GLU A 168 19.03 8.91 -44.97
C GLU A 168 18.64 9.75 -43.74
N CYS A 169 17.64 10.63 -43.83
CA CYS A 169 17.23 11.45 -42.68
C CYS A 169 16.55 10.63 -41.57
N VAL A 170 16.08 9.42 -41.88
CA VAL A 170 15.32 8.56 -40.95
C VAL A 170 16.20 8.03 -39.82
N PHE A 171 17.53 7.96 -40.04
CA PHE A 171 18.47 7.50 -39.01
C PHE A 171 18.41 8.34 -37.72
N VAL A 172 17.96 9.60 -37.79
CA VAL A 172 17.74 10.46 -36.61
C VAL A 172 16.64 9.90 -35.70
N LEU A 173 15.61 9.28 -36.29
CA LEU A 173 14.51 8.63 -35.56
C LEU A 173 14.89 7.27 -34.97
N ALA A 174 15.98 6.68 -35.47
CA ALA A 174 16.45 5.39 -34.99
C ALA A 174 17.17 5.47 -33.63
N ASP A 175 17.42 6.68 -33.11
CA ASP A 175 17.94 6.89 -31.77
C ASP A 175 16.82 6.74 -30.71
N PRO A 176 16.94 5.80 -29.75
CA PRO A 176 15.98 5.69 -28.64
C PRO A 176 15.88 6.96 -27.78
N ALA A 177 16.91 7.82 -27.76
CA ALA A 177 16.93 9.10 -27.06
C ALA A 177 16.18 10.22 -27.79
N HIS A 178 15.67 9.95 -29.00
CA HIS A 178 14.94 10.92 -29.81
C HIS A 178 13.70 11.45 -29.05
N THR A 179 13.40 12.73 -29.23
CA THR A 179 12.38 13.47 -28.46
C THR A 179 10.99 12.84 -28.56
N LEU A 180 10.60 12.30 -29.71
CA LEU A 180 9.30 11.64 -29.90
C LEU A 180 9.09 10.42 -29.01
N PHE A 181 10.12 9.58 -28.85
CA PHE A 181 10.05 8.38 -28.01
C PHE A 181 10.24 8.73 -26.54
N ARG A 182 11.16 9.67 -26.25
CA ARG A 182 11.42 10.18 -24.90
C ARG A 182 10.17 10.82 -24.26
N TYR A 183 9.39 11.58 -25.03
CA TYR A 183 8.13 12.18 -24.59
C TYR A 183 6.92 11.26 -24.77
N GLY A 184 7.13 9.99 -25.12
CA GLY A 184 6.05 8.99 -25.24
C GLY A 184 5.01 9.29 -26.32
N LEU A 185 5.32 10.20 -27.25
CA LEU A 185 4.46 10.57 -28.38
C LEU A 185 4.41 9.44 -29.42
N LEU A 186 5.54 8.77 -29.63
CA LEU A 186 5.62 7.50 -30.36
C LEU A 186 6.11 6.41 -29.41
N GLN A 187 5.57 5.21 -29.61
CA GLN A 187 5.96 4.02 -28.88
C GLN A 187 6.20 2.88 -29.85
N TYR A 188 7.22 2.08 -29.58
CA TYR A 188 7.37 0.78 -30.20
C TYR A 188 6.30 -0.17 -29.64
N GLY A 189 5.79 -1.09 -30.46
CA GLY A 189 4.88 -2.16 -29.99
C GLY A 189 5.49 -3.03 -28.88
N ASN A 190 4.73 -4.03 -28.40
CA ASN A 190 4.96 -4.86 -27.20
C ASN A 190 6.34 -5.57 -26.99
N GLN A 191 7.40 -5.24 -27.75
CA GLN A 191 8.76 -5.66 -27.45
C GLN A 191 9.43 -4.63 -26.53
N THR A 192 9.68 -5.04 -25.29
CA THR A 192 10.52 -4.28 -24.35
C THR A 192 11.90 -4.00 -24.96
N PRO A 193 12.49 -2.80 -24.84
CA PRO A 193 13.79 -2.44 -25.44
C PRO A 193 15.03 -3.15 -24.85
N GLN A 194 14.86 -4.30 -24.19
CA GLN A 194 15.91 -4.96 -23.40
C GLN A 194 16.60 -6.16 -24.08
N SER A 195 16.29 -6.47 -25.34
CA SER A 195 17.16 -7.37 -26.11
C SER A 195 18.31 -6.55 -26.67
N HIS A 196 19.52 -6.71 -26.12
CA HIS A 196 20.77 -6.24 -26.71
C HIS A 196 20.89 -6.71 -28.17
N GLY A 197 20.51 -5.85 -29.10
CA GLY A 197 20.49 -6.07 -30.53
C GLY A 197 19.88 -4.82 -31.18
N GLY A 198 20.46 -4.34 -32.28
CA GLY A 198 20.09 -3.06 -32.89
C GLY A 198 18.57 -2.89 -33.12
N MET A 199 18.15 -1.63 -33.26
CA MET A 199 16.75 -1.28 -33.49
C MET A 199 16.18 -2.04 -34.71
N ASP A 200 15.09 -2.77 -34.49
CA ASP A 200 14.39 -3.47 -35.55
C ASP A 200 13.49 -2.48 -36.32
N TRP A 201 13.87 -2.20 -37.57
CA TRP A 201 13.19 -1.26 -38.47
C TRP A 201 11.78 -1.70 -38.83
N ASP A 202 11.47 -2.99 -38.66
CA ASP A 202 10.15 -3.56 -38.93
C ASP A 202 9.19 -3.47 -37.74
N THR A 203 9.68 -3.09 -36.54
CA THR A 203 8.85 -2.94 -35.35
C THR A 203 7.80 -1.84 -35.54
N PRO A 204 6.51 -2.11 -35.21
CA PRO A 204 5.46 -1.13 -35.39
C PRO A 204 5.65 0.06 -34.44
N ILE A 205 5.50 1.27 -34.99
CA ILE A 205 5.41 2.52 -34.25
C ILE A 205 3.95 2.92 -34.12
N THR A 206 3.52 3.25 -32.91
CA THR A 206 2.15 3.67 -32.62
C THR A 206 2.15 4.93 -31.76
N VAL A 207 1.13 5.75 -31.94
CA VAL A 207 0.81 6.84 -31.01
C VAL A 207 -0.23 6.30 -30.04
N PRO A 208 -0.08 6.45 -28.72
CA PRO A 208 -1.11 6.05 -27.78
C PRO A 208 -2.44 6.76 -28.07
N SER A 209 -3.57 6.06 -28.03
CA SER A 209 -4.88 6.63 -28.41
C SER A 209 -5.24 7.90 -27.64
N VAL A 210 -4.87 7.96 -26.36
CA VAL A 210 -5.10 9.11 -25.47
C VAL A 210 -4.28 10.34 -25.90
N VAL A 211 -3.04 10.11 -26.32
CA VAL A 211 -2.14 11.16 -26.84
C VAL A 211 -2.61 11.60 -28.23
N ALA A 212 -2.98 10.64 -29.09
CA ALA A 212 -3.48 10.93 -30.43
C ALA A 212 -4.73 11.80 -30.41
N HIS A 213 -5.68 11.48 -29.53
CA HIS A 213 -6.89 12.27 -29.37
C HIS A 213 -6.60 13.70 -28.91
N GLN A 214 -5.65 13.88 -27.97
CA GLN A 214 -5.25 15.22 -27.51
C GLN A 214 -4.56 16.04 -28.61
N LEU A 215 -3.68 15.43 -29.41
CA LEU A 215 -2.96 16.12 -30.48
C LEU A 215 -3.88 16.58 -31.62
N LEU A 216 -4.91 15.79 -31.93
CA LEU A 216 -5.89 16.07 -32.99
C LEU A 216 -7.04 16.97 -32.51
N PHE A 217 -7.44 16.83 -31.24
CA PHE A 217 -8.57 17.52 -30.61
C PHE A 217 -8.15 18.06 -29.23
N PRO A 218 -7.42 19.20 -29.18
CA PRO A 218 -6.83 19.72 -27.93
C PRO A 218 -7.86 20.07 -26.83
N GLY A 219 -9.09 20.40 -27.23
CA GLY A 219 -10.21 20.71 -26.33
C GLY A 219 -10.92 19.49 -25.74
N SER A 220 -10.43 18.27 -25.98
CA SER A 220 -11.05 17.05 -25.50
C SER A 220 -10.99 16.88 -23.97
N ALA A 221 -12.01 16.22 -23.41
CA ALA A 221 -12.08 15.93 -21.99
C ALA A 221 -11.00 14.94 -21.53
N LEU A 222 -10.69 14.95 -20.22
CA LEU A 222 -9.76 14.00 -19.63
C LEU A 222 -10.31 12.56 -19.71
N PRO A 223 -9.44 11.54 -19.85
CA PRO A 223 -9.85 10.15 -19.74
C PRO A 223 -10.47 9.87 -18.37
N GLN A 224 -11.42 8.93 -18.29
CA GLN A 224 -12.09 8.55 -17.03
C GLN A 224 -11.11 8.12 -15.92
N ALA A 225 -9.94 7.62 -16.29
CA ALA A 225 -8.90 7.20 -15.35
C ALA A 225 -8.17 8.37 -14.67
N LEU A 226 -8.26 9.60 -15.20
CA LEU A 226 -7.58 10.78 -14.66
C LEU A 226 -8.62 11.85 -14.32
N MET A 227 -8.86 12.05 -13.03
CA MET A 227 -9.82 13.04 -12.53
C MET A 227 -9.07 14.24 -11.94
N PRO A 228 -9.51 15.49 -12.19
CA PRO A 228 -8.90 16.64 -11.54
C PRO A 228 -9.08 16.54 -10.02
N VAL A 229 -8.03 16.88 -9.28
CA VAL A 229 -8.06 16.94 -7.82
C VAL A 229 -9.05 18.04 -7.40
N THR A 230 -10.10 17.64 -6.68
CA THR A 230 -11.11 18.54 -6.12
C THR A 230 -11.20 18.30 -4.63
N VAL A 231 -11.26 19.37 -3.86
CA VAL A 231 -11.38 19.33 -2.40
C VAL A 231 -12.55 20.23 -2.00
N ASP A 232 -13.33 19.80 -1.00
CA ASP A 232 -14.37 20.64 -0.42
C ASP A 232 -13.76 21.95 0.13
N GLU A 233 -14.24 23.10 -0.33
CA GLU A 233 -13.70 24.43 0.06
C GLU A 233 -13.68 24.66 1.59
N ASN A 234 -14.53 23.94 2.33
CA ASN A 234 -14.61 23.99 3.79
C ASN A 234 -13.50 23.20 4.52
N ASN A 235 -12.61 22.51 3.81
CA ASN A 235 -11.60 21.60 4.37
C ASN A 235 -10.17 22.00 3.95
N LYS A 236 -9.83 23.29 3.98
CA LYS A 236 -8.45 23.73 3.68
C LYS A 236 -7.47 23.18 4.71
N PRO A 237 -6.47 22.39 4.31
CA PRO A 237 -5.51 21.84 5.24
C PRO A 237 -4.54 22.92 5.73
N VAL A 238 -4.03 22.74 6.95
CA VAL A 238 -2.88 23.52 7.41
C VAL A 238 -1.64 22.99 6.69
N LEU A 239 -1.07 23.81 5.81
CA LEU A 239 0.18 23.50 5.13
C LEU A 239 1.35 23.51 6.13
N THR A 240 2.19 22.48 6.04
CA THR A 240 3.46 22.42 6.77
C THR A 240 4.51 23.32 6.10
N ASP A 241 5.53 23.74 6.85
CA ASP A 241 6.63 24.55 6.31
C ASP A 241 7.32 23.87 5.11
N THR A 242 7.40 22.53 5.13
CA THR A 242 7.94 21.75 4.01
C THR A 242 7.04 21.81 2.78
N ALA A 243 5.71 21.79 2.95
CA ALA A 243 4.76 21.95 1.85
C ALA A 243 4.90 23.33 1.18
N TYR A 244 5.03 24.41 1.97
CA TYR A 244 5.30 25.75 1.44
C TYR A 244 6.62 25.82 0.68
N LEU A 245 7.69 25.25 1.24
CA LEU A 245 9.00 25.22 0.60
C LEU A 245 8.96 24.46 -0.74
N VAL A 246 8.27 23.32 -0.79
CA VAL A 246 8.07 22.56 -2.02
C VAL A 246 7.26 23.37 -3.04
N ALA A 247 6.15 23.98 -2.63
CA ALA A 247 5.34 24.81 -3.53
C ALA A 247 6.14 25.97 -4.12
N HIS A 248 6.96 26.65 -3.32
CA HIS A 248 7.84 27.72 -3.80
C HIS A 248 8.92 27.22 -4.76
N ARG A 249 9.54 26.05 -4.51
CA ARG A 249 10.52 25.44 -5.45
C ARG A 249 9.88 25.09 -6.79
N LEU A 250 8.64 24.60 -6.78
CA LEU A 250 7.90 24.29 -8.01
C LEU A 250 7.60 25.55 -8.82
N CYS A 251 7.48 26.72 -8.18
CA CYS A 251 7.29 28.00 -8.85
C CYS A 251 8.58 28.65 -9.36
N SER A 252 9.70 28.51 -8.64
CA SER A 252 10.94 29.24 -8.93
C SER A 252 11.84 28.57 -9.97
N GLU A 253 11.81 27.24 -10.08
CA GLU A 253 12.66 26.52 -11.03
C GLU A 253 11.92 26.20 -12.33
N THR A 254 12.58 26.42 -13.47
CA THR A 254 12.09 25.98 -14.78
C THR A 254 11.84 24.47 -14.77
N ASN A 255 10.65 24.05 -15.20
CA ASN A 255 10.26 22.65 -15.22
C ASN A 255 10.89 21.98 -16.45
N ASP A 256 12.15 21.57 -16.33
CA ASP A 256 12.93 21.00 -17.43
C ASP A 256 13.22 19.49 -17.24
N LYS A 257 12.86 18.93 -16.08
CA LYS A 257 13.05 17.53 -15.71
C LYS A 257 11.87 17.02 -14.89
N LEU A 258 11.73 15.69 -14.84
CA LEU A 258 10.79 15.03 -13.94
C LEU A 258 11.11 15.42 -12.48
N ARG A 259 10.06 15.72 -11.72
CA ARG A 259 10.14 15.98 -10.27
C ARG A 259 9.16 15.07 -9.55
N ILE A 260 9.59 14.54 -8.42
CA ILE A 260 8.76 13.66 -7.59
C ILE A 260 8.58 14.33 -6.22
N VAL A 261 7.33 14.56 -5.84
CA VAL A 261 6.95 15.11 -4.53
C VAL A 261 6.33 14.00 -3.69
N PRO A 262 7.08 13.41 -2.74
CA PRO A 262 6.53 12.43 -1.82
C PRO A 262 5.70 13.12 -0.73
N ILE A 263 4.45 12.69 -0.60
CA ILE A 263 3.51 13.11 0.45
C ILE A 263 3.33 11.94 1.42
N CYS A 264 3.90 12.08 2.61
CA CYS A 264 3.92 11.03 3.61
C CYS A 264 2.84 11.25 4.65
N GLY A 265 1.95 10.27 4.82
CA GLY A 265 0.94 10.30 5.87
C GLY A 265 0.54 8.89 6.30
N PRO A 266 -0.01 8.74 7.52
CA PRO A 266 -0.54 7.45 7.98
C PRO A 266 -1.67 6.96 7.07
N LYS A 267 -1.96 5.66 7.13
CA LYS A 267 -3.05 5.05 6.35
C LYS A 267 -4.38 5.74 6.67
N GLY A 268 -5.14 6.09 5.63
CA GLY A 268 -6.43 6.79 5.78
C GLY A 268 -6.32 8.33 5.88
N SER A 269 -5.10 8.88 5.86
CA SER A 269 -4.88 10.32 5.67
C SER A 269 -5.39 10.78 4.30
N ALA A 270 -5.61 12.09 4.16
CA ALA A 270 -6.12 12.71 2.94
C ALA A 270 -5.00 13.48 2.20
N PRO A 271 -4.08 12.78 1.49
CA PRO A 271 -2.99 13.44 0.74
C PRO A 271 -3.52 14.40 -0.33
N VAL A 272 -4.72 14.15 -0.85
CA VAL A 272 -5.42 14.99 -1.84
C VAL A 272 -5.56 16.43 -1.35
N GLU A 273 -5.83 16.65 -0.05
CA GLU A 273 -5.97 18.00 0.52
C GLU A 273 -4.66 18.79 0.39
N ILE A 274 -3.53 18.16 0.74
CA ILE A 274 -2.20 18.78 0.66
C ILE A 274 -1.80 19.05 -0.79
N VAL A 275 -2.06 18.10 -1.70
CA VAL A 275 -1.84 18.31 -3.14
C VAL A 275 -2.62 19.53 -3.62
N HIS A 276 -3.91 19.62 -3.27
CA HIS A 276 -4.77 20.74 -3.67
C HIS A 276 -4.25 22.08 -3.12
N ALA A 277 -3.80 22.11 -1.86
CA ALA A 277 -3.24 23.32 -1.28
C ALA A 277 -1.91 23.73 -1.96
N ILE A 278 -1.10 22.78 -2.41
CA ILE A 278 0.08 23.06 -3.25
C ILE A 278 -0.35 23.59 -4.62
N THR A 279 -1.40 23.03 -5.25
CA THR A 279 -1.90 23.51 -6.55
C THR A 279 -2.47 24.93 -6.50
N GLU A 280 -3.11 25.32 -5.39
CA GLU A 280 -3.58 26.70 -5.21
C GLU A 280 -2.41 27.70 -5.26
N ILE A 281 -1.23 27.33 -4.73
CA ILE A 281 -0.03 28.16 -4.72
C ILE A 281 0.65 28.16 -6.09
N THR A 282 0.84 26.96 -6.69
CA THR A 282 1.55 26.82 -7.96
C THR A 282 0.73 27.22 -9.18
N LYS A 283 -0.60 27.32 -9.04
CA LYS A 283 -1.57 27.54 -10.13
C LYS A 283 -1.44 26.54 -11.27
N ARG A 284 -1.09 25.29 -10.94
CA ARG A 284 -1.03 24.16 -11.88
C ARG A 284 -2.09 23.15 -11.52
N ASP A 285 -2.78 22.64 -12.52
CA ASP A 285 -3.79 21.61 -12.33
C ASP A 285 -3.13 20.25 -12.07
N VAL A 286 -3.70 19.46 -11.17
CA VAL A 286 -3.24 18.08 -10.88
C VAL A 286 -4.35 17.08 -11.18
N GLY A 287 -4.02 16.03 -11.92
CA GLY A 287 -4.90 14.88 -12.15
C GLY A 287 -4.59 13.73 -11.19
N GLU A 288 -5.57 13.28 -10.42
CA GLU A 288 -5.53 12.03 -9.65
C GLU A 288 -5.82 10.83 -10.55
N PHE A 289 -4.95 9.82 -10.52
CA PHE A 289 -5.20 8.56 -11.19
C PHE A 289 -6.15 7.68 -10.35
N LYS A 290 -7.34 7.39 -10.90
CA LYS A 290 -8.38 6.52 -10.31
C LYS A 290 -8.66 5.27 -11.14
N GLY A 291 -7.78 4.93 -12.09
CA GLY A 291 -7.88 3.72 -12.90
C GLY A 291 -7.39 2.45 -12.17
N ASP A 292 -7.37 1.33 -12.90
CA ASP A 292 -6.80 0.07 -12.40
C ASP A 292 -5.28 0.21 -12.19
N PRO A 293 -4.76 0.02 -10.96
CA PRO A 293 -3.33 0.08 -10.69
C PRO A 293 -2.51 -0.90 -11.53
N GLY A 294 -3.07 -2.05 -11.92
CA GLY A 294 -2.37 -3.05 -12.72
C GLY A 294 -1.87 -2.51 -14.07
N LEU A 295 -2.58 -1.53 -14.65
CA LEU A 295 -2.19 -0.89 -15.91
C LEU A 295 -0.90 -0.09 -15.79
N LEU A 296 -0.60 0.46 -14.60
CA LEU A 296 0.61 1.26 -14.38
C LEU A 296 1.88 0.40 -14.29
N LYS A 297 1.76 -0.94 -14.15
CA LYS A 297 2.90 -1.85 -14.32
C LYS A 297 3.42 -1.83 -15.77
N ASN A 298 2.58 -1.46 -16.73
CA ASN A 298 3.00 -1.30 -18.12
C ASN A 298 3.65 0.08 -18.34
N ILE A 299 4.95 0.08 -18.66
CA ILE A 299 5.74 1.29 -18.94
C ILE A 299 5.15 2.15 -20.07
N HIS A 300 4.56 1.52 -21.08
CA HIS A 300 3.95 2.21 -22.21
C HIS A 300 2.70 2.99 -21.78
N TYR A 301 1.91 2.42 -20.87
CA TYR A 301 0.73 3.08 -20.32
C TYR A 301 1.11 4.27 -19.43
N MET A 302 2.10 4.09 -18.55
CA MET A 302 2.65 5.18 -17.73
C MET A 302 3.21 6.33 -18.57
N ASN A 303 3.98 6.02 -19.62
CA ASN A 303 4.48 7.03 -20.55
C ASN A 303 3.33 7.77 -21.26
N SER A 304 2.26 7.06 -21.62
CA SER A 304 1.08 7.67 -22.26
C SER A 304 0.35 8.65 -21.33
N LEU A 305 0.20 8.29 -20.05
CA LEU A 305 -0.39 9.16 -19.03
C LEU A 305 0.48 10.39 -18.76
N ALA A 306 1.79 10.20 -18.62
CA ALA A 306 2.73 11.29 -18.44
C ALA A 306 2.75 12.26 -19.63
N ALA A 307 2.70 11.71 -20.86
CA ALA A 307 2.60 12.50 -22.08
C ALA A 307 1.31 13.33 -22.11
N LEU A 308 0.16 12.73 -21.74
CA LEU A 308 -1.10 13.46 -21.65
C LEU A 308 -1.02 14.61 -20.63
N CYS A 309 -0.47 14.34 -19.44
CA CYS A 309 -0.33 15.35 -18.39
C CYS A 309 0.54 16.52 -18.89
N TRP A 310 1.68 16.21 -19.54
CA TRP A 310 2.54 17.21 -20.16
C TRP A 310 1.82 18.04 -21.24
N LEU A 311 1.06 17.39 -22.13
CA LEU A 311 0.31 18.06 -23.20
C LEU A 311 -0.79 18.99 -22.67
N LYS A 312 -1.38 18.70 -21.51
CA LYS A 312 -2.42 19.54 -20.89
C LYS A 312 -1.91 20.51 -19.82
N ASN A 313 -0.59 20.62 -19.62
CA ASN A 313 0.01 21.42 -18.54
C ASN A 313 -0.39 20.99 -17.13
N MET A 314 -0.62 19.69 -16.93
CA MET A 314 -1.06 19.13 -15.67
C MET A 314 0.05 18.32 -15.01
N ASP A 315 0.04 18.30 -13.69
CA ASP A 315 0.85 17.41 -12.86
C ASP A 315 0.05 16.15 -12.51
N LEU A 316 0.73 15.06 -12.12
CA LEU A 316 0.12 13.75 -11.86
C LEU A 316 0.12 13.43 -10.37
N PHE A 317 -0.98 12.96 -9.82
CA PHE A 317 -1.05 12.43 -8.45
C PHE A 317 -1.37 10.94 -8.43
N LEU A 318 -0.48 10.17 -7.79
CA LEU A 318 -0.66 8.75 -7.51
C LEU A 318 -0.91 8.56 -6.01
N ASN A 319 -2.11 8.11 -5.68
CA ASN A 319 -2.55 7.94 -4.29
C ASN A 319 -1.95 6.65 -3.65
N GLN A 320 -2.01 6.55 -2.31
CA GLN A 320 -1.47 5.44 -1.52
C GLN A 320 -1.99 4.07 -1.97
N HIS A 321 -3.28 3.97 -2.32
CA HIS A 321 -3.89 2.72 -2.80
C HIS A 321 -3.23 2.20 -4.08
N VAL A 322 -2.95 3.10 -5.01
CA VAL A 322 -2.31 2.76 -6.30
C VAL A 322 -0.90 2.22 -6.05
N LEU A 323 -0.12 2.91 -5.20
CA LEU A 323 1.21 2.47 -4.79
C LEU A 323 1.21 1.11 -4.08
N SER A 324 0.25 0.88 -3.18
CA SER A 324 0.14 -0.39 -2.46
C SER A 324 -0.22 -1.57 -3.36
N ALA A 325 -1.07 -1.36 -4.37
CA ALA A 325 -1.43 -2.39 -5.35
C ALA A 325 -0.31 -2.69 -6.35
N LEU A 326 0.63 -1.76 -6.52
CA LEU A 326 1.81 -1.90 -7.38
C LEU A 326 3.00 -2.56 -6.67
N SER A 327 3.06 -2.52 -5.34
CA SER A 327 4.08 -3.24 -4.57
C SER A 327 3.69 -4.72 -4.45
N ASP A 328 4.35 -5.59 -5.20
CA ASP A 328 4.18 -7.05 -5.04
C ASP A 328 4.75 -7.48 -3.68
N ASN A 329 4.01 -8.33 -2.97
CA ASN A 329 4.33 -8.81 -1.62
C ASN A 329 5.83 -9.11 -1.42
N LYS A 330 6.49 -8.28 -0.59
CA LYS A 330 7.85 -8.39 0.00
C LYS A 330 9.03 -7.72 -0.73
N GLN A 331 8.87 -7.16 -1.92
CA GLN A 331 9.88 -6.28 -2.53
C GLN A 331 9.17 -4.97 -2.87
N GLY A 332 9.67 -3.84 -2.39
CA GLY A 332 9.00 -2.54 -2.51
C GLY A 332 8.60 -2.21 -3.95
N PHE A 333 7.75 -1.19 -4.13
CA PHE A 333 7.32 -0.70 -5.44
C PHE A 333 8.51 -0.63 -6.43
N ASP A 334 8.37 -1.28 -7.60
CA ASP A 334 9.29 -1.15 -8.73
C ASP A 334 9.15 0.27 -9.32
N THR A 335 9.63 1.26 -8.56
CA THR A 335 9.72 2.68 -8.96
C THR A 335 10.58 2.89 -10.21
N HIS A 336 11.22 1.84 -10.73
CA HIS A 336 11.87 1.82 -12.02
C HIS A 336 10.97 2.42 -13.12
N VAL A 337 9.66 2.17 -13.09
CA VAL A 337 8.73 2.74 -14.08
C VAL A 337 8.70 4.27 -14.03
N LEU A 338 8.78 4.87 -12.84
CA LEU A 338 8.86 6.33 -12.69
C LEU A 338 10.23 6.88 -13.08
N SER A 339 11.32 6.14 -12.80
CA SER A 339 12.68 6.54 -13.17
C SER A 339 12.91 6.58 -14.69
N CYS A 340 12.09 5.86 -15.46
CA CYS A 340 12.13 5.88 -16.93
C CYS A 340 11.43 7.10 -17.53
N LEU A 341 10.65 7.85 -16.74
CA LEU A 341 9.99 9.06 -17.22
C LEU A 341 11.03 10.17 -17.35
N SER A 342 11.15 10.71 -18.55
CA SER A 342 12.14 11.74 -18.87
C SER A 342 11.48 13.05 -19.31
N MET A 343 10.19 13.18 -19.00
CA MET A 343 9.32 14.34 -19.26
C MET A 343 9.33 15.33 -18.09
N PRO A 344 9.19 16.64 -18.37
CA PRO A 344 9.15 17.67 -17.34
C PRO A 344 7.75 17.77 -16.70
N ILE A 345 7.38 16.78 -15.90
CA ILE A 345 6.15 16.79 -15.11
C ILE A 345 6.46 16.62 -13.63
N THR A 346 5.58 17.14 -12.77
CA THR A 346 5.62 16.85 -11.34
C THR A 346 4.72 15.66 -11.05
N VAL A 347 5.26 14.66 -10.35
CA VAL A 347 4.50 13.50 -9.87
C VAL A 347 4.42 13.56 -8.35
N PHE A 348 3.21 13.74 -7.84
CA PHE A 348 2.89 13.63 -6.42
C PHE A 348 2.66 12.17 -6.06
N LEU A 349 3.37 11.66 -5.05
CA LEU A 349 3.27 10.27 -4.60
C LEU A 349 2.75 10.22 -3.16
N GLY A 350 1.58 9.62 -2.95
CA GLY A 350 1.08 9.33 -1.62
C GLY A 350 1.78 8.10 -1.03
N ILE A 351 2.63 8.30 -0.03
CA ILE A 351 3.40 7.22 0.63
C ILE A 351 3.00 7.08 2.09
N THR A 352 3.22 5.89 2.66
CA THR A 352 3.04 5.62 4.10
C THR A 352 4.35 5.57 4.86
N GLY A 353 5.46 5.33 4.15
CA GLY A 353 6.78 5.19 4.75
C GLY A 353 7.91 5.53 3.77
N ARG A 354 9.08 5.90 4.32
CA ARG A 354 10.26 6.27 3.52
C ARG A 354 10.88 5.08 2.78
N ASP A 355 10.61 3.86 3.23
CA ASP A 355 11.05 2.63 2.58
C ASP A 355 10.46 2.43 1.18
N GLN A 356 9.35 3.10 0.86
CA GLN A 356 8.77 3.09 -0.49
C GLN A 356 9.54 3.95 -1.50
N LEU A 357 10.52 4.75 -1.05
CA LEU A 357 11.32 5.65 -1.91
C LEU A 357 12.72 5.12 -2.24
N THR A 358 13.10 3.93 -1.77
CA THR A 358 14.50 3.44 -1.81
C THR A 358 15.07 3.29 -3.23
N HIS A 359 14.22 3.08 -4.22
CA HIS A 359 14.61 2.84 -5.61
C HIS A 359 14.52 4.10 -6.50
N ILE A 360 14.12 5.25 -5.94
CA ILE A 360 14.01 6.51 -6.67
C ILE A 360 15.33 7.29 -6.58
N PRO A 361 15.90 7.74 -7.72
CA PRO A 361 17.06 8.62 -7.74
C PRO A 361 16.84 9.91 -6.93
N GLY A 362 17.81 10.25 -6.07
CA GLY A 362 17.71 11.40 -5.16
C GLY A 362 17.67 12.77 -5.87
N ASP A 363 18.12 12.85 -7.12
CA ASP A 363 18.08 14.06 -7.95
C ASP A 363 16.69 14.39 -8.49
N LEU A 364 15.78 13.40 -8.52
CA LEU A 364 14.37 13.58 -8.90
C LEU A 364 13.47 13.92 -7.71
N LEU A 365 13.93 13.66 -6.48
CA LEU A 365 13.12 13.78 -5.27
C LEU A 365 13.17 15.19 -4.67
N LEU A 366 11.99 15.76 -4.46
CA LEU A 366 11.81 16.93 -3.61
C LEU A 366 11.65 16.51 -2.13
N PRO A 367 11.82 17.44 -1.17
CA PRO A 367 11.62 17.15 0.25
C PRO A 367 10.26 16.50 0.53
N ILE A 368 10.24 15.53 1.45
CA ILE A 368 9.02 14.85 1.87
C ILE A 368 8.09 15.84 2.56
N VAL A 369 6.86 15.91 2.07
CA VAL A 369 5.78 16.67 2.69
C VAL A 369 5.05 15.76 3.65
N GLU A 370 5.20 16.00 4.95
CA GLU A 370 4.52 15.22 5.98
C GLU A 370 3.11 15.77 6.22
N ILE A 371 2.12 14.88 6.21
CA ILE A 371 0.74 15.21 6.60
C ILE A 371 0.69 15.24 8.13
N PRO A 372 0.27 16.35 8.74
CA PRO A 372 0.14 16.41 10.20
C PRO A 372 -0.92 15.40 10.67
N GLN A 373 -0.64 14.72 11.79
CA GLN A 373 -1.61 13.81 12.39
C GLN A 373 -2.89 14.55 12.78
N PHE A 374 -4.04 13.91 12.59
CA PHE A 374 -5.31 14.55 12.89
C PHE A 374 -5.48 14.81 14.40
N PRO A 375 -5.55 16.08 14.86
CA PRO A 375 -5.58 16.39 16.30
C PRO A 375 -6.84 15.86 17.01
N TYR A 376 -6.74 15.61 18.31
CA TYR A 376 -7.83 15.02 19.11
C TYR A 376 -9.15 15.82 19.03
N TYR A 377 -9.10 17.14 19.26
CA TYR A 377 -10.30 17.98 19.26
C TYR A 377 -10.92 18.09 17.86
N GLU A 378 -10.08 18.26 16.82
CA GLU A 378 -10.56 18.29 15.43
C GLU A 378 -11.17 16.96 15.01
N ARG A 379 -10.64 15.83 15.51
CA ARG A 379 -11.21 14.49 15.28
C ARG A 379 -12.62 14.38 15.84
N ILE A 380 -12.86 14.90 17.05
CA ILE A 380 -14.19 14.90 17.67
C ILE A 380 -15.17 15.72 16.83
N ASP A 381 -14.78 16.94 16.45
CA ASP A 381 -15.63 17.83 15.66
C ASP A 381 -15.95 17.20 14.29
N TYR A 382 -14.99 16.52 13.70
CA TYR A 382 -15.17 15.83 12.42
C TYR A 382 -16.07 14.60 12.52
N TRP A 383 -15.96 13.80 13.59
CA TRP A 383 -16.92 12.73 13.87
C TRP A 383 -18.36 13.25 13.98
N LYS A 384 -18.55 14.34 14.73
CA LYS A 384 -19.87 14.98 14.88
C LYS A 384 -20.40 15.50 13.55
N LYS A 385 -19.53 16.15 12.76
CA LYS A 385 -19.87 16.64 11.42
C LYS A 385 -20.30 15.50 10.49
N MET A 386 -19.58 14.37 10.50
CA MET A 386 -19.86 13.25 9.60
C MET A 386 -21.10 12.46 10.01
N LEU A 387 -21.34 12.26 11.31
CA LEU A 387 -22.53 11.55 11.82
C LEU A 387 -23.80 12.42 11.79
N GLY A 388 -23.67 13.76 11.84
CA GLY A 388 -24.79 14.69 11.82
C GLY A 388 -25.76 14.45 12.99
N ALA A 389 -27.06 14.36 12.70
CA ALA A 389 -28.10 14.13 13.71
C ALA A 389 -27.93 12.80 14.47
N LYS A 390 -27.25 11.80 13.88
CA LYS A 390 -27.00 10.51 14.55
C LYS A 390 -25.90 10.60 15.63
N ALA A 391 -25.20 11.74 15.75
CA ALA A 391 -24.23 11.97 16.81
C ALA A 391 -24.87 12.33 18.17
N GLU A 392 -26.14 12.71 18.18
CA GLU A 392 -26.84 13.14 19.40
C GLU A 392 -26.86 12.02 20.46
N GLY A 393 -26.37 12.33 21.67
CA GLY A 393 -26.28 11.37 22.77
C GLY A 393 -24.99 10.51 22.78
N LEU A 394 -24.11 10.67 21.80
CA LEU A 394 -22.84 9.90 21.69
C LEU A 394 -21.60 10.73 22.05
N ASP A 395 -21.73 11.95 22.58
CA ASP A 395 -20.59 12.84 22.84
C ASP A 395 -19.49 12.19 23.70
N GLY A 396 -19.88 11.52 24.79
CA GLY A 396 -18.94 10.83 25.68
C GLY A 396 -18.18 9.72 24.98
N ILE A 397 -18.87 8.90 24.19
CA ILE A 397 -18.23 7.79 23.48
C ILE A 397 -17.40 8.27 22.30
N ILE A 398 -17.81 9.33 21.59
CA ILE A 398 -17.02 9.94 20.51
C ILE A 398 -15.71 10.49 21.08
N MET A 399 -15.74 11.14 22.25
CA MET A 399 -14.53 11.63 22.92
C MET A 399 -13.59 10.49 23.31
N GLU A 400 -14.11 9.41 23.89
CA GLU A 400 -13.32 8.25 24.28
C GLU A 400 -12.77 7.50 23.05
N CYS A 401 -13.60 7.24 22.04
CA CYS A 401 -13.19 6.60 20.79
C CYS A 401 -12.22 7.47 19.99
N SER A 402 -12.31 8.79 20.02
CA SER A 402 -11.35 9.68 19.34
C SER A 402 -9.96 9.64 19.99
N ARG A 403 -9.86 9.30 21.28
CA ARG A 403 -8.59 8.99 21.95
C ARG A 403 -8.13 7.58 21.61
N ARG A 404 -9.05 6.61 21.77
CA ARG A 404 -8.76 5.18 21.60
C ARG A 404 -8.40 4.84 20.17
N PHE A 405 -9.04 5.44 19.19
CA PHE A 405 -8.82 5.20 17.78
C PHE A 405 -8.35 6.49 17.13
N ARG A 406 -7.07 6.54 16.79
CA ARG A 406 -6.40 7.71 16.22
C ARG A 406 -6.59 7.74 14.70
N TYR A 407 -7.84 7.58 14.26
CA TYR A 407 -8.19 7.54 12.86
C TYR A 407 -8.04 8.88 12.18
N GLU A 408 -7.70 8.81 10.91
CA GLU A 408 -7.64 9.93 9.98
C GLU A 408 -8.99 10.13 9.28
N LYS A 409 -9.15 11.28 8.61
CA LYS A 409 -10.42 11.68 7.98
C LYS A 409 -11.03 10.60 7.06
N GLY A 410 -10.21 9.93 6.26
CA GLY A 410 -10.69 8.91 5.31
C GLY A 410 -11.33 7.71 6.02
N THR A 411 -10.69 7.21 7.08
CA THR A 411 -11.21 6.11 7.90
C THR A 411 -12.48 6.52 8.65
N ILE A 412 -12.53 7.76 9.16
CA ILE A 412 -13.73 8.29 9.82
C ILE A 412 -14.91 8.37 8.84
N ASN A 413 -14.67 8.78 7.60
CA ASN A 413 -15.70 8.80 6.55
C ASN A 413 -16.26 7.40 6.29
N ALA A 414 -15.38 6.41 6.08
CA ALA A 414 -15.77 5.03 5.83
C ALA A 414 -16.65 4.45 6.97
N ILE A 415 -16.22 4.62 8.22
CA ILE A 415 -16.98 4.15 9.39
C ILE A 415 -18.31 4.91 9.51
N SER A 416 -18.29 6.23 9.33
CA SER A 416 -19.50 7.06 9.41
C SER A 416 -20.53 6.69 8.36
N ASP A 417 -20.09 6.40 7.13
CA ASP A 417 -20.99 5.99 6.05
C ASP A 417 -21.60 4.61 6.30
N GLY A 418 -20.83 3.67 6.86
CA GLY A 418 -21.36 2.39 7.33
C GLY A 418 -22.41 2.55 8.44
N LEU A 419 -22.13 3.42 9.43
CA LEU A 419 -23.05 3.72 10.53
C LEU A 419 -24.31 4.48 10.11
N LYS A 420 -24.22 5.35 9.08
CA LYS A 420 -25.39 6.01 8.50
C LYS A 420 -26.38 5.01 7.90
N GLY A 421 -25.91 3.87 7.40
CA GLY A 421 -26.73 2.80 6.85
C GLY A 421 -27.66 2.09 7.86
N PHE A 422 -27.47 2.26 9.17
CA PHE A 422 -28.35 1.66 10.18
C PHE A 422 -29.75 2.29 10.21
N PHE A 423 -30.78 1.44 10.28
CA PHE A 423 -32.19 1.86 10.31
C PHE A 423 -32.67 2.46 11.65
N GLY A 424 -31.83 2.51 12.69
CA GLY A 424 -32.17 3.00 14.04
C GLY A 424 -31.11 3.92 14.65
N PRO A 425 -31.32 4.38 15.91
CA PRO A 425 -30.30 5.13 16.65
C PRO A 425 -29.07 4.25 16.89
N ILE A 426 -27.89 4.83 16.75
CA ILE A 426 -26.61 4.11 16.95
C ILE A 426 -26.39 3.97 18.46
N SER A 427 -26.23 2.74 18.96
CA SER A 427 -25.82 2.54 20.36
C SER A 427 -24.31 2.72 20.53
N GLU A 428 -23.85 2.98 21.76
CA GLU A 428 -22.41 3.06 22.06
C GLU A 428 -21.67 1.78 21.64
N LYS A 429 -22.30 0.61 21.81
CA LYS A 429 -21.71 -0.69 21.42
C LYS A 429 -21.56 -0.82 19.92
N ASP A 430 -22.53 -0.33 19.15
CA ASP A 430 -22.48 -0.36 17.68
C ASP A 430 -21.36 0.55 17.18
N PHE A 431 -21.21 1.74 17.79
CA PHE A 431 -20.15 2.68 17.47
C PHE A 431 -18.75 2.10 17.73
N ILE A 432 -18.52 1.55 18.93
CA ILE A 432 -17.25 0.87 19.26
C ILE A 432 -17.02 -0.33 18.34
N GLY A 433 -18.08 -1.10 18.04
CA GLY A 433 -18.03 -2.26 17.15
C GLY A 433 -17.60 -1.88 15.73
N ALA A 434 -18.13 -0.79 15.19
CA ALA A 434 -17.78 -0.27 13.87
C ALA A 434 -16.33 0.22 13.83
N CYS A 435 -15.88 0.97 14.85
CA CYS A 435 -14.47 1.34 14.97
C CYS A 435 -13.57 0.10 15.01
N ARG A 436 -13.92 -0.92 15.80
CA ARG A 436 -13.13 -2.16 15.87
C ARG A 436 -13.11 -2.95 14.58
N ALA A 437 -14.19 -2.94 13.80
CA ALA A 437 -14.27 -3.65 12.53
C ALA A 437 -13.30 -3.08 11.50
N GLU A 438 -13.13 -1.75 11.50
CA GLU A 438 -12.20 -1.03 10.62
C GLU A 438 -10.73 -1.16 11.06
N LEU A 439 -10.49 -1.69 12.26
CA LEU A 439 -9.14 -1.90 12.77
C LEU A 439 -8.46 -3.08 12.04
N GLU A 440 -7.90 -2.80 10.87
CA GLU A 440 -7.01 -3.73 10.17
C GLU A 440 -5.64 -3.76 10.85
N TRP A 441 -5.39 -4.81 11.65
CA TRP A 441 -4.10 -5.03 12.28
C TRP A 441 -3.41 -6.24 11.64
N ASP A 442 -2.73 -6.02 10.51
CA ASP A 442 -1.93 -7.03 9.82
C ASP A 442 -0.43 -6.84 10.16
N VAL A 443 0.02 -7.48 11.23
CA VAL A 443 1.46 -7.55 11.61
C VAL A 443 2.08 -8.89 11.21
N GLY A 444 1.40 -9.68 10.36
CA GLY A 444 1.81 -11.04 10.00
C GLY A 444 1.94 -11.97 11.22
N GLU A 445 3.00 -12.79 11.24
CA GLU A 445 3.26 -13.78 12.29
C GLU A 445 3.79 -13.19 13.62
N LEU A 446 4.08 -11.87 13.67
CA LEU A 446 4.77 -11.24 14.81
C LEU A 446 3.86 -11.05 16.04
N ALA A 447 2.54 -11.02 15.87
CA ALA A 447 1.60 -10.77 16.95
C ALA A 447 0.36 -11.67 16.83
N GLN A 448 -0.02 -12.31 17.93
CA GLN A 448 -1.21 -13.16 18.01
C GLN A 448 -2.32 -12.41 18.74
N LYS A 449 -3.46 -12.20 18.08
CA LYS A 449 -4.67 -11.67 18.73
C LYS A 449 -5.18 -12.67 19.78
N VAL A 450 -5.36 -12.19 21.01
CA VAL A 450 -5.87 -12.98 22.14
C VAL A 450 -7.32 -12.57 22.39
N ILE A 451 -8.21 -13.56 22.47
CA ILE A 451 -9.59 -13.37 22.92
C ILE A 451 -9.59 -13.61 24.43
N PRO A 452 -9.86 -12.60 25.26
CA PRO A 452 -9.86 -12.75 26.71
C PRO A 452 -10.89 -13.79 27.15
N ARG A 453 -10.48 -14.73 28.02
CA ARG A 453 -11.36 -15.80 28.51
C ARG A 453 -11.69 -15.70 29.99
N PHE A 454 -10.90 -14.93 30.73
CA PHE A 454 -10.95 -14.91 32.18
C PHE A 454 -11.67 -13.68 32.72
N GLU A 455 -12.33 -13.86 33.86
CA GLU A 455 -12.99 -12.83 34.63
C GLU A 455 -12.15 -12.44 35.87
N ASP A 456 -12.45 -11.29 36.46
CA ASP A 456 -11.63 -10.69 37.52
C ASP A 456 -11.71 -11.46 38.83
N GLU A 457 -12.80 -12.20 39.05
CA GLU A 457 -13.03 -13.06 40.20
C GLU A 457 -12.15 -14.31 40.17
N GLU A 458 -11.65 -14.72 39.00
CA GLU A 458 -10.78 -15.90 38.82
C GLU A 458 -9.31 -15.62 39.17
N LEU A 459 -8.91 -14.34 39.23
CA LEU A 459 -7.56 -13.95 39.56
C LEU A 459 -7.40 -13.70 41.06
N ILE A 460 -6.76 -14.68 41.72
CA ILE A 460 -6.47 -14.62 43.15
C ILE A 460 -5.08 -14.01 43.35
N LEU A 461 -5.04 -12.80 43.88
CA LEU A 461 -3.82 -12.07 44.24
C LEU A 461 -3.82 -11.69 45.73
N PRO A 462 -2.65 -11.57 46.37
CA PRO A 462 -2.57 -11.00 47.71
C PRO A 462 -3.04 -9.53 47.72
N HIS A 463 -3.44 -9.06 48.89
CA HIS A 463 -4.14 -7.77 49.05
C HIS A 463 -3.41 -6.58 48.39
N ASN A 464 -2.10 -6.44 48.60
CA ASN A 464 -1.34 -5.31 48.04
C ASN A 464 -1.26 -5.35 46.51
N GLN A 465 -1.03 -6.54 45.95
CA GLN A 465 -1.01 -6.76 44.50
C GLN A 465 -2.40 -6.52 43.90
N ARG A 466 -3.47 -6.92 44.60
CA ARG A 466 -4.86 -6.68 44.19
C ARG A 466 -5.16 -5.17 44.13
N LEU A 467 -4.71 -4.40 45.11
CA LEU A 467 -4.84 -2.93 45.10
C LEU A 467 -4.10 -2.30 43.92
N GLN A 468 -2.83 -2.66 43.70
CA GLN A 468 -2.05 -2.18 42.56
C GLN A 468 -2.70 -2.54 41.21
N PHE A 469 -3.25 -3.75 41.09
CA PHE A 469 -3.97 -4.17 39.89
C PHE A 469 -5.21 -3.30 39.63
N GLN A 470 -5.96 -2.95 40.68
CA GLN A 470 -7.10 -2.03 40.57
C GLN A 470 -6.68 -0.59 40.26
N GLU A 471 -5.55 -0.13 40.80
CA GLU A 471 -4.96 1.18 40.49
C GLU A 471 -4.61 1.30 39.01
N ILE A 472 -4.02 0.26 38.42
CA ILE A 472 -3.73 0.20 36.98
C ILE A 472 -5.01 0.36 36.14
N ILE A 473 -6.08 -0.36 36.48
CA ILE A 473 -7.38 -0.25 35.79
C ILE A 473 -7.93 1.17 35.90
N ARG A 474 -7.88 1.77 37.10
CA ARG A 474 -8.36 3.14 37.34
C ARG A 474 -7.53 4.17 36.57
N ALA A 475 -6.21 3.99 36.55
CA ALA A 475 -5.30 4.86 35.82
C ALA A 475 -5.62 4.86 34.32
N MET A 476 -5.77 3.67 33.71
CA MET A 476 -6.15 3.55 32.29
C MET A 476 -7.48 4.25 31.98
N LYS A 477 -8.50 4.06 32.82
CA LYS A 477 -9.82 4.71 32.65
C LYS A 477 -9.78 6.24 32.78
N SER A 478 -8.80 6.77 33.51
CA SER A 478 -8.68 8.21 33.76
C SER A 478 -7.78 8.93 32.74
N LEU A 479 -7.10 8.20 31.85
CA LEU A 479 -6.12 8.78 30.92
C LEU A 479 -6.71 9.85 30.01
N THR A 480 -7.93 9.66 29.48
CA THR A 480 -8.59 10.64 28.61
C THR A 480 -8.73 12.00 29.30
N GLN A 481 -9.28 11.98 30.51
CA GLN A 481 -9.50 13.17 31.31
C GLN A 481 -8.17 13.84 31.69
N VAL A 482 -7.17 13.06 32.12
CA VAL A 482 -5.87 13.63 32.53
C VAL A 482 -5.12 14.24 31.34
N HIS A 483 -5.11 13.58 30.19
CA HIS A 483 -4.37 14.07 29.03
C HIS A 483 -5.03 15.28 28.37
N TYR A 484 -6.35 15.24 28.17
CA TYR A 484 -7.04 16.24 27.37
C TYR A 484 -7.78 17.27 28.23
N ASP A 485 -8.54 16.85 29.25
CA ASP A 485 -9.29 17.81 30.08
C ASP A 485 -8.37 18.60 31.01
N TRP A 486 -7.33 17.95 31.56
CA TRP A 486 -6.34 18.63 32.42
C TRP A 486 -5.12 19.14 31.63
N GLY A 487 -5.02 18.81 30.34
CA GLY A 487 -3.95 19.28 29.45
C GLY A 487 -2.57 18.67 29.69
N MET A 488 -2.47 17.54 30.42
CA MET A 488 -1.17 16.91 30.73
C MET A 488 -0.48 16.32 29.51
N SER A 489 -1.20 16.09 28.41
CA SER A 489 -0.61 15.63 27.13
C SER A 489 0.50 16.54 26.62
N LYS A 490 0.37 17.86 26.81
CA LYS A 490 1.36 18.86 26.39
C LYS A 490 2.63 18.86 27.26
N VAL A 491 2.53 18.36 28.49
CA VAL A 491 3.62 18.42 29.48
C VAL A 491 4.40 17.10 29.53
N TRP A 492 3.71 15.95 29.49
CA TRP A 492 4.32 14.62 29.68
C TRP A 492 4.27 13.73 28.43
N ASN A 493 3.99 14.31 27.26
CA ASN A 493 3.65 13.62 26.01
C ASN A 493 2.38 12.75 26.15
N GLU A 494 1.69 12.46 25.05
CA GLU A 494 0.53 11.56 25.02
C GLU A 494 0.92 10.09 25.19
N SER A 495 1.66 9.76 26.25
CA SER A 495 2.18 8.41 26.52
C SER A 495 1.14 7.53 27.21
N GLY A 496 1.13 6.24 26.88
CA GLY A 496 0.27 5.26 27.51
C GLY A 496 0.78 4.80 28.88
N ILE A 497 0.51 3.54 29.21
CA ILE A 497 0.99 2.93 30.46
C ILE A 497 1.86 1.72 30.12
N SER A 498 3.06 1.67 30.71
CA SER A 498 3.98 0.54 30.63
C SER A 498 3.98 -0.23 31.97
N LEU A 499 3.84 -1.55 31.88
CA LEU A 499 3.71 -2.46 33.03
C LEU A 499 4.76 -3.57 32.97
N LEU A 500 5.27 -3.99 34.13
CA LEU A 500 6.01 -5.24 34.30
C LEU A 500 5.24 -6.22 35.16
N PHE A 501 4.98 -7.42 34.65
CA PHE A 501 4.47 -8.57 35.39
C PHE A 501 5.62 -9.52 35.70
N ALA A 502 5.96 -9.64 36.98
CA ALA A 502 7.11 -10.39 37.44
C ALA A 502 6.71 -11.49 38.41
N GLY A 503 7.13 -12.73 38.19
CA GLY A 503 6.92 -13.80 39.16
C GLY A 503 7.17 -15.18 38.58
N PRO A 504 7.18 -16.24 39.42
CA PRO A 504 7.39 -17.61 38.95
C PRO A 504 6.44 -18.03 37.82
N PRO A 505 6.79 -19.06 37.03
CA PRO A 505 5.88 -19.60 36.02
C PRO A 505 4.60 -20.13 36.69
N GLY A 506 3.46 -19.95 36.01
CA GLY A 506 2.17 -20.46 36.48
C GLY A 506 1.49 -19.64 37.59
N THR A 507 1.94 -18.43 37.91
CA THR A 507 1.29 -17.55 38.91
C THR A 507 0.20 -16.62 38.37
N GLY A 508 -0.17 -16.75 37.08
CA GLY A 508 -1.31 -16.02 36.50
C GLY A 508 -0.98 -14.73 35.76
N LYS A 509 0.28 -14.48 35.36
CA LYS A 509 0.68 -13.27 34.61
C LYS A 509 -0.12 -13.06 33.32
N THR A 510 -0.20 -14.08 32.47
CA THR A 510 -0.98 -14.05 31.21
C THR A 510 -2.47 -13.89 31.46
N MET A 511 -3.00 -14.59 32.48
CA MET A 511 -4.40 -14.47 32.91
C MET A 511 -4.73 -13.05 33.36
N ALA A 512 -3.85 -12.40 34.13
CA ALA A 512 -4.02 -11.03 34.57
C ALA A 512 -4.06 -10.05 33.39
N ALA A 513 -3.24 -10.26 32.36
CA ALA A 513 -3.27 -9.46 31.14
C ALA A 513 -4.59 -9.62 30.36
N GLU A 514 -5.10 -10.86 30.25
CA GLU A 514 -6.43 -11.11 29.65
C GLU A 514 -7.56 -10.44 30.44
N ILE A 515 -7.50 -10.47 31.78
CA ILE A 515 -8.49 -9.80 32.62
C ILE A 515 -8.44 -8.29 32.45
N LEU A 516 -7.25 -7.69 32.31
CA LEU A 516 -7.12 -6.26 31.98
C LEU A 516 -7.76 -5.95 30.63
N ALA A 517 -7.53 -6.80 29.61
CA ALA A 517 -8.15 -6.66 28.30
C ALA A 517 -9.68 -6.67 28.37
N ASN A 518 -10.24 -7.60 29.14
CA ASN A 518 -11.68 -7.73 29.35
C ASN A 518 -12.26 -6.52 30.12
N LYS A 519 -11.63 -6.10 31.23
CA LYS A 519 -12.11 -4.98 32.07
C LYS A 519 -11.98 -3.61 31.42
N LEU A 520 -11.01 -3.43 30.53
CA LEU A 520 -10.80 -2.19 29.77
C LEU A 520 -11.50 -2.21 28.41
N ASP A 521 -12.02 -3.37 28.00
CA ASP A 521 -12.60 -3.61 26.68
C ASP A 521 -11.63 -3.17 25.58
N LEU A 522 -10.37 -3.64 25.69
CA LEU A 522 -9.29 -3.34 24.75
C LEU A 522 -8.84 -4.61 24.04
N PRO A 523 -8.49 -4.54 22.74
CA PRO A 523 -7.88 -5.66 22.04
C PRO A 523 -6.54 -6.03 22.68
N MET A 524 -6.28 -7.32 22.87
CA MET A 524 -5.00 -7.82 23.39
C MET A 524 -4.25 -8.61 22.32
N TYR A 525 -2.97 -8.30 22.19
CA TYR A 525 -2.07 -8.95 21.25
C TYR A 525 -0.88 -9.47 22.02
N ARG A 526 -0.65 -10.77 21.89
CA ARG A 526 0.51 -11.45 22.48
C ARG A 526 1.65 -11.46 21.48
N ILE A 527 2.79 -10.96 21.92
CA ILE A 527 4.05 -10.93 21.17
C ILE A 527 5.02 -11.86 21.89
N ASP A 528 5.51 -12.84 21.14
CA ASP A 528 6.59 -13.72 21.60
C ASP A 528 7.92 -13.07 21.21
N LEU A 529 8.61 -12.48 22.19
CA LEU A 529 9.86 -11.78 21.97
C LEU A 529 10.96 -12.70 21.41
N SER A 530 10.90 -14.01 21.70
CA SER A 530 11.86 -14.96 21.15
C SER A 530 11.78 -15.05 19.62
N GLN A 531 10.58 -14.90 19.04
CA GLN A 531 10.37 -14.93 17.58
C GLN A 531 10.81 -13.65 16.90
N VAL A 532 10.68 -12.50 17.58
CA VAL A 532 11.07 -11.19 17.06
C VAL A 532 12.59 -11.05 16.95
N VAL A 533 13.33 -11.65 17.89
CA VAL A 533 14.80 -11.52 18.02
C VAL A 533 15.57 -12.56 17.18
N ASN A 534 14.97 -13.71 16.88
CA ASN A 534 15.70 -14.87 16.32
C ASN A 534 15.99 -14.82 14.81
N LYS A 535 15.48 -13.86 14.02
CA LYS A 535 15.62 -13.95 12.56
C LYS A 535 16.89 -13.32 11.99
N TYR A 536 17.23 -12.04 12.20
CA TYR A 536 18.52 -11.47 11.75
C TYR A 536 18.83 -10.18 12.52
N ILE A 537 20.11 -9.96 12.87
CA ILE A 537 20.59 -8.73 13.54
C ILE A 537 20.24 -7.52 12.65
N GLY A 538 19.40 -6.60 13.15
CA GLY A 538 18.91 -5.41 12.42
C GLY A 538 17.48 -5.52 11.86
N GLU A 539 16.94 -6.72 11.67
CA GLU A 539 15.51 -6.89 11.34
C GLU A 539 14.60 -6.70 12.56
N THR A 540 15.11 -6.97 13.77
CA THR A 540 14.40 -6.83 15.05
C THR A 540 13.86 -5.41 15.25
N GLU A 541 14.67 -4.37 15.03
CA GLU A 541 14.25 -2.97 15.19
C GLU A 541 13.17 -2.59 14.17
N LYS A 542 13.33 -3.02 12.92
CA LYS A 542 12.34 -2.77 11.86
C LYS A 542 11.01 -3.47 12.17
N ASN A 543 11.05 -4.68 12.72
CA ASN A 543 9.87 -5.44 13.12
C ASN A 543 9.18 -4.84 14.35
N LEU A 544 9.94 -4.44 15.37
CA LEU A 544 9.42 -3.71 16.53
C LEU A 544 8.82 -2.37 16.11
N LYS A 545 9.51 -1.62 15.24
CA LYS A 545 9.01 -0.36 14.68
C LYS A 545 7.66 -0.58 14.00
N ARG A 546 7.57 -1.55 13.07
CA ARG A 546 6.32 -1.89 12.39
C ARG A 546 5.21 -2.31 13.36
N LEU A 547 5.52 -3.12 14.37
CA LEU A 547 4.58 -3.55 15.40
C LEU A 547 3.99 -2.36 16.16
N PHE A 548 4.84 -1.48 16.69
CA PHE A 548 4.39 -0.31 17.43
C PHE A 548 3.72 0.73 16.54
N ASP A 549 4.24 1.00 15.33
CA ASP A 549 3.62 1.94 14.37
C ASP A 549 2.20 1.46 13.98
N ALA A 550 2.01 0.15 13.80
CA ALA A 550 0.69 -0.43 13.55
C ALA A 550 -0.23 -0.36 14.78
N ALA A 551 0.31 -0.64 15.97
CA ALA A 551 -0.43 -0.53 17.22
C ALA A 551 -0.79 0.93 17.56
N ASP A 552 0.04 1.89 17.17
CA ASP A 552 -0.13 3.32 17.45
C ASP A 552 -1.38 3.91 16.78
N VAL A 553 -2.07 3.20 15.88
CA VAL A 553 -3.37 3.65 15.34
C VAL A 553 -4.49 3.51 16.39
N SER A 554 -4.33 2.64 17.39
CA SER A 554 -5.37 2.38 18.39
C SER A 554 -4.86 2.13 19.82
N ASP A 555 -5.75 2.18 20.79
CA ASP A 555 -5.50 1.83 22.18
C ASP A 555 -5.65 0.32 22.31
N THR A 556 -4.52 -0.37 22.43
CA THR A 556 -4.44 -1.84 22.45
C THR A 556 -3.49 -2.29 23.55
N ILE A 557 -3.66 -3.54 23.97
CA ILE A 557 -2.77 -4.17 24.94
C ILE A 557 -1.73 -4.99 24.17
N LEU A 558 -0.48 -4.54 24.23
CA LEU A 558 0.68 -5.28 23.75
C LEU A 558 1.25 -6.09 24.91
N PHE A 559 1.04 -7.41 24.89
CA PHE A 559 1.55 -8.32 25.90
C PHE A 559 2.78 -9.06 25.37
N PHE A 560 3.94 -8.65 25.86
CA PHE A 560 5.22 -9.27 25.55
C PHE A 560 5.50 -10.38 26.56
N ASP A 561 5.37 -11.62 26.11
CA ASP A 561 5.66 -12.79 26.94
C ASP A 561 7.16 -13.15 26.88
N GLU A 562 7.64 -13.87 27.89
CA GLU A 562 9.03 -14.36 27.99
C GLU A 562 10.10 -13.27 27.83
N ALA A 563 9.87 -12.10 28.43
CA ALA A 563 10.80 -10.98 28.35
C ALA A 563 12.18 -11.31 28.93
N ASP A 564 12.31 -12.34 29.78
CA ASP A 564 13.61 -12.86 30.23
C ASP A 564 14.53 -13.33 29.09
N ALA A 565 14.01 -13.65 27.91
CA ALA A 565 14.84 -13.92 26.73
C ALA A 565 15.67 -12.71 26.29
N LEU A 566 15.16 -11.49 26.53
CA LEU A 566 15.85 -10.23 26.27
C LEU A 566 16.74 -9.81 27.46
N PHE A 567 16.23 -9.94 28.68
CA PHE A 567 16.88 -9.37 29.88
C PHE A 567 17.82 -10.32 30.63
N GLY A 568 17.95 -11.58 30.20
CA GLY A 568 18.81 -12.54 30.88
C GLY A 568 20.26 -12.05 30.99
N ARG A 569 20.87 -12.21 32.18
CA ARG A 569 22.29 -11.85 32.42
C ARG A 569 23.22 -12.52 31.41
N ARG A 570 23.56 -11.81 30.35
CA ARG A 570 24.73 -12.11 29.52
C ARG A 570 25.90 -11.35 30.13
N THR A 571 26.41 -11.91 31.22
CA THR A 571 27.58 -11.37 31.91
C THR A 571 28.82 -11.45 31.03
N GLU A 572 29.55 -10.34 30.99
CA GLU A 572 30.79 -10.05 30.26
C GLU A 572 30.62 -9.70 28.78
N VAL A 573 30.61 -8.39 28.51
CA VAL A 573 30.84 -7.78 27.20
C VAL A 573 32.17 -8.31 26.64
N LYS A 574 32.12 -9.40 25.88
CA LYS A 574 33.27 -9.93 25.13
C LYS A 574 33.05 -9.86 23.62
N ASP A 575 31.80 -9.87 23.15
CA ASP A 575 31.47 -9.90 21.73
C ASP A 575 30.63 -8.71 21.25
N ALA A 576 30.76 -8.40 19.95
CA ALA A 576 29.96 -7.36 19.28
C ALA A 576 28.44 -7.61 19.38
N HIS A 577 28.02 -8.87 19.51
CA HIS A 577 26.63 -9.30 19.59
C HIS A 577 25.90 -8.79 20.85
N ASP A 578 26.58 -8.70 22.01
CA ASP A 578 25.96 -8.22 23.26
C ASP A 578 25.70 -6.70 23.26
N ARG A 579 26.47 -5.92 22.48
CA ARG A 579 26.19 -4.49 22.29
C ARG A 579 24.93 -4.25 21.48
N TYR A 580 24.68 -5.07 20.46
CA TYR A 580 23.47 -4.95 19.63
C TYR A 580 22.21 -5.32 20.42
N ALA A 581 22.26 -6.33 21.28
CA ALA A 581 21.13 -6.70 22.14
C ALA A 581 20.72 -5.57 23.12
N ASN A 582 21.70 -4.87 23.71
CA ASN A 582 21.40 -3.74 24.61
C ASN A 582 20.74 -2.56 23.87
N LEU A 583 21.10 -2.32 22.60
CA LEU A 583 20.45 -1.31 21.76
C LEU A 583 19.00 -1.70 21.45
N GLU A 584 18.74 -2.97 21.13
CA GLU A 584 17.38 -3.48 20.87
C GLU A 584 16.47 -3.36 22.10
N ILE A 585 16.97 -3.69 23.30
CA ILE A 585 16.23 -3.53 24.57
C ILE A 585 15.93 -2.06 24.85
N SER A 586 16.92 -1.19 24.64
CA SER A 586 16.77 0.25 24.85
C SER A 586 15.72 0.83 23.92
N TYR A 587 15.70 0.38 22.65
CA TYR A 587 14.69 0.73 21.66
C TYR A 587 13.30 0.23 22.05
N LEU A 588 13.15 -1.04 22.45
CA LEU A 588 11.88 -1.60 22.90
C LEU A 588 11.29 -0.76 24.04
N LEU A 589 12.09 -0.42 25.05
CA LEU A 589 11.64 0.38 26.18
C LEU A 589 11.29 1.82 25.79
N GLU A 590 12.06 2.45 24.89
CA GLU A 590 11.72 3.77 24.34
C GLU A 590 10.38 3.73 23.59
N ARG A 591 10.17 2.71 22.77
CA ARG A 591 8.89 2.52 22.06
C ARG A 591 7.74 2.26 23.02
N MET A 592 7.95 1.46 24.07
CA MET A 592 6.95 1.21 25.11
C MET A 592 6.56 2.48 25.89
N GLU A 593 7.52 3.37 26.18
CA GLU A 593 7.24 4.65 26.85
C GLU A 593 6.44 5.61 25.96
N ARG A 594 6.69 5.60 24.64
CA ARG A 594 5.97 6.44 23.68
C ARG A 594 4.66 5.83 23.23
N PHE A 595 4.49 4.53 23.39
CA PHE A 595 3.29 3.82 22.97
C PHE A 595 2.09 4.39 23.72
N LYS A 596 1.09 4.83 22.97
CA LYS A 596 -0.08 5.53 23.53
C LYS A 596 -1.10 4.59 24.18
N GLY A 597 -0.91 3.26 24.06
CA GLY A 597 -1.77 2.23 24.64
C GLY A 597 -1.19 1.58 25.91
N LEU A 598 -1.51 0.31 26.14
CA LEU A 598 -1.02 -0.45 27.29
C LEU A 598 0.03 -1.47 26.86
N ALA A 599 1.29 -1.28 27.30
CA ALA A 599 2.36 -2.24 27.04
C ALA A 599 2.69 -3.03 28.31
N ILE A 600 2.64 -4.35 28.24
CA ILE A 600 2.85 -5.26 29.38
C ILE A 600 4.02 -6.19 29.05
N LEU A 601 5.08 -6.14 29.84
CA LEU A 601 6.16 -7.13 29.82
C LEU A 601 5.89 -8.20 30.86
N ALA A 602 6.00 -9.49 30.50
CA ALA A 602 5.96 -10.58 31.46
C ALA A 602 7.33 -11.26 31.57
N THR A 603 7.81 -11.46 32.80
CA THR A 603 9.08 -12.14 33.07
C THR A 603 8.97 -13.12 34.23
N ASN A 604 9.73 -14.22 34.14
CA ASN A 604 9.91 -15.14 35.25
C ASN A 604 11.10 -14.75 36.15
N ARG A 605 12.00 -13.86 35.69
CA ARG A 605 13.29 -13.57 36.33
C ARG A 605 13.52 -12.08 36.55
N LYS A 606 12.71 -11.46 37.43
CA LYS A 606 12.86 -10.03 37.81
C LYS A 606 14.28 -9.63 38.20
N LYS A 607 15.02 -10.53 38.87
CA LYS A 607 16.39 -10.28 39.37
C LYS A 607 17.44 -10.11 38.26
N ASP A 608 17.09 -10.46 37.04
CA ASP A 608 17.98 -10.35 35.88
C ASP A 608 17.79 -9.01 35.16
N ILE A 609 16.68 -8.29 35.44
CA ILE A 609 16.41 -6.97 34.85
C ILE A 609 17.18 -5.89 35.62
N ASP A 610 17.88 -5.03 34.88
CA ASP A 610 18.59 -3.87 35.43
C ASP A 610 17.61 -2.87 36.08
N GLU A 611 18.02 -2.27 37.20
CA GLU A 611 17.28 -1.22 37.89
C GLU A 611 17.00 -0.01 36.98
N ALA A 612 17.91 0.30 36.05
CA ALA A 612 17.71 1.37 35.07
C ALA A 612 16.46 1.12 34.19
N PHE A 613 16.19 -0.14 33.84
CA PHE A 613 15.00 -0.51 33.06
C PHE A 613 13.74 -0.50 33.91
N LEU A 614 13.82 -0.94 35.17
CA LEU A 614 12.67 -0.92 36.09
C LEU A 614 12.15 0.51 36.32
N ARG A 615 13.04 1.51 36.37
CA ARG A 615 12.66 2.94 36.57
C ARG A 615 11.88 3.53 35.39
N ARG A 616 11.97 2.94 34.19
CA ARG A 616 11.27 3.36 32.97
C ARG A 616 9.83 2.83 32.90
N LEU A 617 9.52 1.81 33.69
CA LEU A 617 8.20 1.17 33.71
C LEU A 617 7.32 1.83 34.78
N ARG A 618 6.10 2.22 34.39
CA ARG A 618 5.22 2.98 35.28
C ARG A 618 4.72 2.18 36.47
N TYR A 619 4.41 0.90 36.27
CA TYR A 619 4.05 0.00 37.35
C TYR A 619 4.79 -1.33 37.24
N ILE A 620 5.11 -1.91 38.39
CA ILE A 620 5.69 -3.24 38.52
C ILE A 620 4.78 -4.04 39.43
N LEU A 621 4.13 -5.08 38.89
CA LEU A 621 3.25 -5.96 39.62
C LEU A 621 3.94 -7.32 39.83
N ASP A 622 4.23 -7.62 41.09
CA ASP A 622 4.82 -8.90 41.48
C ASP A 622 3.73 -9.96 41.68
N PHE A 623 3.92 -11.14 41.10
CA PHE A 623 3.05 -12.31 41.23
C PHE A 623 3.76 -13.38 42.07
N PRO A 624 3.68 -13.28 43.41
CA PRO A 624 4.31 -14.25 44.30
C PRO A 624 3.62 -15.62 44.20
N LEU A 625 4.27 -16.64 44.77
CA LEU A 625 3.59 -17.92 44.98
C LEU A 625 2.42 -17.71 45.95
N PRO A 626 1.22 -18.28 45.66
CA PRO A 626 0.06 -18.13 46.53
C PRO A 626 0.33 -18.78 47.89
N ASP A 627 -0.13 -18.18 48.98
CA ASP A 627 -0.08 -18.79 50.31
C ASP A 627 -1.15 -19.90 50.47
N VAL A 628 -1.29 -20.45 51.68
CA VAL A 628 -2.26 -21.54 51.94
C VAL A 628 -3.69 -21.11 51.65
N GLU A 629 -4.11 -19.92 52.09
CA GLU A 629 -5.50 -19.45 51.91
C GLU A 629 -5.79 -19.14 50.44
N HIS A 630 -4.84 -18.52 49.73
CA HIS A 630 -4.97 -18.25 48.31
C HIS A 630 -4.96 -19.55 47.49
N ARG A 631 -4.11 -20.54 47.83
CA ARG A 631 -4.12 -21.86 47.17
C ARG A 631 -5.43 -22.60 47.35
N GLU A 632 -6.01 -22.57 48.56
CA GLU A 632 -7.31 -23.19 48.83
C GLU A 632 -8.41 -22.58 47.95
N LYS A 633 -8.43 -21.25 47.83
CA LYS A 633 -9.34 -20.55 46.91
C LYS A 633 -9.11 -20.95 45.44
N ILE A 634 -7.85 -21.06 45.00
CA ILE A 634 -7.52 -21.50 43.63
C ILE A 634 -8.06 -22.91 43.39
N TRP A 635 -7.84 -23.85 44.31
CA TRP A 635 -8.35 -25.22 44.20
C TRP A 635 -9.87 -25.26 44.06
N LEU A 636 -10.58 -24.45 44.85
CA LEU A 636 -12.05 -24.34 44.80
C LEU A 636 -12.55 -23.75 43.47
N GLN A 637 -11.87 -22.73 42.93
CA GLN A 637 -12.28 -22.06 41.70
C GLN A 637 -11.96 -22.85 40.43
N VAL A 638 -10.83 -23.58 40.41
CA VAL A 638 -10.38 -24.32 39.22
C VAL A 638 -11.32 -25.48 38.88
N ILE A 639 -12.03 -26.04 39.87
CA ILE A 639 -12.99 -27.13 39.63
C ILE A 639 -14.34 -26.53 39.23
N PRO A 640 -14.86 -26.84 38.03
CA PRO A 640 -16.18 -26.37 37.61
C PRO A 640 -17.28 -26.85 38.56
N LYS A 641 -18.28 -26.00 38.83
CA LYS A 641 -19.43 -26.34 39.67
C LYS A 641 -20.25 -27.54 39.19
N THR A 642 -20.06 -27.96 37.94
CA THR A 642 -20.71 -29.14 37.34
C THR A 642 -20.04 -30.46 37.74
N ILE A 643 -18.88 -30.41 38.39
CA ILE A 643 -18.15 -31.58 38.90
C ILE A 643 -18.36 -31.66 40.40
N ASP A 644 -18.79 -32.82 40.89
CA ASP A 644 -18.87 -33.05 42.33
C ASP A 644 -17.45 -33.19 42.92
N SER A 645 -17.15 -32.28 43.84
CA SER A 645 -15.88 -32.16 44.55
C SER A 645 -16.02 -32.32 46.07
N SER A 646 -17.17 -32.80 46.55
CA SER A 646 -17.49 -32.95 47.98
C SER A 646 -16.52 -33.85 48.75
N LYS A 647 -15.84 -34.78 48.05
CA LYS A 647 -14.88 -35.73 48.62
C LYS A 647 -13.43 -35.24 48.58
N ILE A 648 -13.17 -33.99 48.22
CA ILE A 648 -11.83 -33.42 48.11
C ILE A 648 -11.51 -32.57 49.34
N ASP A 649 -10.37 -32.85 49.97
CA ASP A 649 -9.86 -32.03 51.08
C ASP A 649 -8.96 -30.91 50.53
N PHE A 650 -9.58 -29.79 50.18
CA PHE A 650 -8.90 -28.61 49.63
C PHE A 650 -7.90 -27.99 50.59
N ARG A 651 -8.22 -27.99 51.88
CA ARG A 651 -7.37 -27.40 52.92
C ARG A 651 -6.09 -28.20 53.11
N PHE A 652 -6.20 -29.54 53.06
CA PHE A 652 -5.03 -30.42 53.04
C PHE A 652 -4.15 -30.14 51.81
N LEU A 653 -4.73 -30.11 50.61
CA LEU A 653 -3.99 -29.86 49.37
C LEU A 653 -3.27 -28.51 49.40
N ALA A 654 -3.96 -27.47 49.83
CA ALA A 654 -3.41 -26.13 49.92
C ALA A 654 -2.29 -26.00 50.97
N LYS A 655 -2.38 -26.72 52.09
CA LYS A 655 -1.37 -26.68 53.16
C LYS A 655 -0.10 -27.46 52.78
N GLN A 656 -0.24 -28.67 52.23
CA GLN A 656 0.89 -29.55 51.97
C GLN A 656 1.63 -29.22 50.68
N PHE A 657 0.91 -28.84 49.62
CA PHE A 657 1.50 -28.67 48.29
C PHE A 657 1.69 -27.20 47.92
N GLN A 658 2.94 -26.73 47.97
CA GLN A 658 3.34 -25.37 47.57
C GLN A 658 3.45 -25.25 46.04
N LEU A 659 2.29 -25.23 45.39
CA LEU A 659 2.14 -25.17 43.94
C LEU A 659 1.62 -23.80 43.49
N ALA A 660 2.04 -23.39 42.29
CA ALA A 660 1.47 -22.24 41.60
C ALA A 660 0.11 -22.61 40.96
N GLY A 661 -0.73 -21.61 40.67
CA GLY A 661 -2.08 -21.82 40.14
C GLY A 661 -2.12 -22.60 38.82
N GLY A 662 -1.14 -22.39 37.93
CA GLY A 662 -1.01 -23.15 36.69
C GLY A 662 -0.81 -24.66 36.91
N HIS A 663 -0.02 -25.04 37.92
CA HIS A 663 0.15 -26.45 38.29
C HIS A 663 -1.12 -27.03 38.91
N ILE A 664 -1.82 -26.28 39.77
CA ILE A 664 -3.11 -26.69 40.33
C ILE A 664 -4.11 -26.98 39.20
N ARG A 665 -4.19 -26.10 38.20
CA ARG A 665 -5.05 -26.28 37.03
C ARG A 665 -4.68 -27.53 36.22
N SER A 666 -3.39 -27.75 35.96
CA SER A 666 -2.90 -28.97 35.29
C SER A 666 -3.26 -30.23 36.07
N ILE A 667 -3.15 -30.21 37.40
CA ILE A 667 -3.48 -31.34 38.26
C ILE A 667 -4.97 -31.66 38.20
N VAL A 668 -5.84 -30.65 38.36
CA VAL A 668 -7.29 -30.85 38.25
C VAL A 668 -7.66 -31.40 36.88
N PHE A 669 -7.10 -30.82 35.80
CA PHE A 669 -7.34 -31.29 34.45
C PHE A 669 -6.93 -32.76 34.25
N ASN A 670 -5.72 -33.12 34.68
CA ASN A 670 -5.22 -34.50 34.59
C ASN A 670 -6.04 -35.47 35.45
N ALA A 671 -6.50 -35.03 36.63
CA ALA A 671 -7.34 -35.83 37.50
C ALA A 671 -8.74 -36.06 36.87
N CYS A 672 -9.30 -35.05 36.21
CA CYS A 672 -10.54 -35.19 35.43
C CYS A 672 -10.37 -36.18 34.28
N LEU A 673 -9.27 -36.10 33.50
CA LEU A 673 -8.98 -37.05 32.43
C LEU A 673 -8.83 -38.50 32.92
N GLN A 674 -8.30 -38.70 34.14
CA GLN A 674 -8.19 -40.02 34.75
C GLN A 674 -9.49 -40.52 35.39
N SER A 675 -10.49 -39.66 35.51
CA SER A 675 -11.81 -39.98 36.07
C SER A 675 -12.81 -40.38 34.99
N THR A 676 -12.54 -40.08 33.71
CA THR A 676 -13.41 -40.47 32.60
C THR A 676 -13.19 -41.92 32.20
N ASN A 677 -13.97 -42.85 32.75
CA ASN A 677 -13.96 -44.27 32.39
C ASN A 677 -15.14 -44.65 31.47
N GLY A 678 -15.37 -43.94 30.35
CA GLY A 678 -16.20 -44.37 29.22
C GLY A 678 -17.68 -44.79 29.44
N LEU A 679 -18.17 -44.92 30.67
CA LEU A 679 -19.40 -45.65 31.04
C LEU A 679 -20.13 -45.04 32.24
N ASP A 680 -19.75 -43.85 32.70
CA ASP A 680 -20.40 -43.23 33.86
C ASP A 680 -21.61 -42.39 33.46
N VAL A 681 -22.80 -42.93 33.73
CA VAL A 681 -24.04 -42.16 33.82
C VAL A 681 -24.10 -41.56 35.23
N TYR A 682 -23.69 -40.31 35.37
CA TYR A 682 -23.67 -39.61 36.65
C TYR A 682 -25.11 -39.35 37.15
N LYS A 683 -25.41 -39.83 38.37
CA LYS A 683 -26.65 -39.52 39.10
C LYS A 683 -26.50 -38.15 39.78
N ASP A 684 -27.62 -37.50 40.04
CA ASP A 684 -27.75 -36.25 40.82
C ASP A 684 -27.37 -34.93 40.12
N GLY A 685 -27.38 -34.90 38.78
CA GLY A 685 -27.28 -33.65 38.01
C GLY A 685 -25.86 -33.09 37.81
N PHE A 686 -24.85 -33.72 38.42
CA PHE A 686 -23.44 -33.46 38.11
C PHE A 686 -23.01 -34.17 36.83
N LYS A 687 -22.07 -33.57 36.08
CA LYS A 687 -21.55 -34.13 34.81
C LYS A 687 -20.26 -34.95 35.01
N GLY A 688 -19.76 -35.05 36.24
CA GLY A 688 -18.57 -35.81 36.61
C GLY A 688 -18.35 -35.82 38.13
N HIS A 689 -17.64 -36.84 38.64
CA HIS A 689 -17.18 -36.89 40.03
C HIS A 689 -15.65 -36.87 40.06
N LEU A 690 -15.09 -36.08 40.97
CA LEU A 690 -13.64 -36.04 41.21
C LEU A 690 -13.35 -36.53 42.63
N THR A 691 -12.52 -37.57 42.74
CA THR A 691 -12.15 -38.14 44.04
C THR A 691 -10.75 -37.69 44.46
N MET A 692 -10.51 -37.70 45.78
CA MET A 692 -9.20 -37.37 46.34
C MET A 692 -8.09 -38.28 45.81
N GLU A 693 -8.39 -39.55 45.55
CA GLU A 693 -7.45 -40.51 44.96
C GLU A 693 -6.89 -40.04 43.61
N LYS A 694 -7.78 -39.63 42.69
CA LYS A 694 -7.36 -39.14 41.36
C LYS A 694 -6.55 -37.85 41.44
N ILE A 695 -6.91 -36.95 42.36
CA ILE A 695 -6.12 -35.74 42.60
C ILE A 695 -4.74 -36.09 43.14
N ILE A 696 -4.63 -36.95 44.15
CA ILE A 696 -3.34 -37.30 44.76
C ILE A 696 -2.40 -37.97 43.75
N ILE A 697 -2.91 -38.84 42.88
CA ILE A 697 -2.15 -39.43 41.78
C ILE A 697 -1.66 -38.34 40.81
N ALA A 698 -2.53 -37.40 40.43
CA ALA A 698 -2.17 -36.29 39.55
C ALA A 698 -1.17 -35.31 40.21
N VAL A 699 -1.27 -35.07 41.53
CA VAL A 699 -0.29 -34.28 42.30
C VAL A 699 1.08 -34.94 42.26
N LYS A 700 1.17 -36.26 42.52
CA LYS A 700 2.43 -37.01 42.46
C LYS A 700 3.10 -36.84 41.08
N ARG A 701 2.36 -37.09 40.01
CA ARG A 701 2.85 -36.96 38.62
C ARG A 701 3.31 -35.52 38.28
N GLU A 702 2.61 -34.51 38.76
CA GLU A 702 3.00 -33.11 38.53
C GLU A 702 4.29 -32.75 39.29
N TYR A 703 4.48 -33.27 40.50
CA TYR A 703 5.73 -33.08 41.26
C TYR A 703 6.92 -33.83 40.66
N GLU A 704 6.71 -35.05 40.15
CA GLU A 704 7.71 -35.80 39.37
C GLU A 704 8.14 -35.00 38.14
N LYS A 705 7.18 -34.44 37.40
CA LYS A 705 7.44 -33.56 36.24
C LYS A 705 8.25 -32.31 36.62
N LEU A 706 8.05 -31.80 37.84
CA LEU A 706 8.80 -30.66 38.38
C LEU A 706 10.17 -31.05 38.96
N ASN A 707 10.58 -32.32 38.89
CA ASN A 707 11.79 -32.86 39.53
C ASN A 707 11.88 -32.51 41.02
N ARG A 708 10.74 -32.48 41.73
CA ARG A 708 10.69 -32.24 43.17
C ARG A 708 10.57 -33.58 43.90
N ALA A 709 11.46 -33.82 44.86
CA ALA A 709 11.39 -34.99 45.72
C ALA A 709 10.11 -34.93 46.57
N ILE A 710 9.39 -36.04 46.64
CA ILE A 710 8.16 -36.18 47.43
C ILE A 710 8.40 -37.28 48.47
N SER A 711 8.08 -37.00 49.74
CA SER A 711 8.08 -38.03 50.78
C SER A 711 6.67 -38.57 51.01
N LEU A 712 6.55 -39.86 51.37
CA LEU A 712 5.26 -40.45 51.73
C LEU A 712 4.61 -39.72 52.92
N GLU A 713 5.42 -39.13 53.80
CA GLU A 713 4.95 -38.30 54.93
C GLU A 713 4.20 -37.04 54.48
N GLN A 714 4.56 -36.43 53.33
CA GLN A 714 3.88 -35.24 52.80
C GLN A 714 2.43 -35.54 52.38
N PHE A 715 2.12 -36.79 52.03
CA PHE A 715 0.76 -37.22 51.68
C PHE A 715 -0.11 -37.54 52.91
N GLY A 716 0.48 -37.58 54.12
CA GLY A 716 -0.24 -37.77 55.37
C GLY A 716 -1.23 -38.94 55.34
N GLN A 717 -2.50 -38.67 55.60
CA GLN A 717 -3.56 -39.68 55.61
C GLN A 717 -3.83 -40.35 54.24
N TYR A 718 -3.31 -39.79 53.15
CA TYR A 718 -3.47 -40.29 51.79
C TYR A 718 -2.25 -41.07 51.28
N ALA A 719 -1.21 -41.27 52.10
CA ALA A 719 0.00 -42.03 51.72
C ALA A 719 -0.32 -43.45 51.22
N LYS A 720 -1.31 -44.11 51.83
CA LYS A 720 -1.78 -45.45 51.44
C LYS A 720 -2.27 -45.54 49.99
N ILE A 721 -2.71 -44.43 49.40
CA ILE A 721 -3.15 -44.37 48.00
C ILE A 721 -1.95 -44.48 47.06
N ILE A 722 -0.84 -43.83 47.41
CA ILE A 722 0.40 -43.87 46.63
C ILE A 722 1.07 -45.23 46.74
N GLU A 723 1.09 -45.83 47.94
CA GLU A 723 1.63 -47.19 48.15
C GLU A 723 0.91 -48.23 47.29
N ARG A 724 -0.42 -48.14 47.17
CA ARG A 724 -1.19 -49.06 46.29
C ARG A 724 -0.81 -48.90 44.82
N MET A 725 -0.62 -47.67 44.38
CA MET A 725 -0.24 -47.38 42.99
C MET A 725 1.17 -47.86 42.63
N GLU A 726 2.10 -47.91 43.59
CA GLU A 726 3.47 -48.42 43.33
C GLU A 726 3.56 -49.95 43.33
N HIS A 727 2.53 -50.63 43.86
CA HIS A 727 2.44 -52.09 43.91
C HIS A 727 1.53 -52.70 42.83
N GLU A 728 0.74 -51.89 42.12
CA GLU A 728 -0.04 -52.24 40.92
C GLU A 728 0.73 -51.90 39.64
#